data_AF-A0ABC9IN48-F1
#
_entry.id   AF-A0ABC9IN48-F1
#
_cell.length_a   1.000
_cell.length_b   1.000
_cell.length_c   1.000
_cell.angle_alpha   90.00
_cell.angle_beta   90.00
_cell.angle_gamma   90.00
#
_symmetry.space_group_name_H-M   'P 1'
#
loop_
_entity.id
_entity.type
_entity.pdbx_description
1 polymer ?
#
loop_
_entity_poly.entity_id
_entity_poly.type
_entity_poly.pdbx_seq_one_letter_code
_entity_poly.pdbx_strand_id
1 'polypeptide(L)'
;MSIEINVPDIGADEVEITEILVKVGDKVEAEQSLITVEGDKASMEVPSPQAGVVKEIKVAVGDKTETGKLIMIFEAAGAAEAAPAAKAEEKPAAAAAAPAAAAAKDVAVPDIGADEVEVTEILVKVGDKVEAEQSLITVEGDKASMEVPAPFAGTVKEIKIATGDKVKTGSLIMVFEVAGAASAAAPAAAEAPAAAAAPAASAAKDVAVPDIGGDEVEVTEVMVKVGDKVAAEQSLITVEGDKASMEVPAPFAGTVKEIKIATGDKVKTGSLIMVFEVEGAAPAAAAAPAAKADAAPAPAAAAAPAAKADAAPAPAAAKAAAPAAKTDDKGEFAENAAYVHATPVIRRLAREFGVNLAKVKGTGRKGRILREDVQTYVKDAVKRAEAAPAAAGGGLPGMLPWPKVDFSKFGEIEEVEMGRIQKISGANLSRNWVMIPHVTHFDKTDITDLEAFRKQQNEEAAKRKLDVKFTPVVFIMKAVAAALEQMPRFNSSLSEDGQKLTLKKYINIGVAVDTPNGLVVPVFKDVNKKSITELSRELMAISKKARDGKLTAGEMQGGCFTISSLGGIGTTHFAPIVNAPEVAILGVSKSAMEPVWNGKEFMPRLMMPMSLSFDHRVIDGADGARFITIINNMLSDIRRLVM
;
A
#
# COMPACT_ATOMS: atom_id res chain seq x y z
N MET A 1 40.59 18.65 16.52
CA MET A 1 40.45 20.13 16.63
C MET A 1 39.61 20.41 17.86
N SER A 2 40.02 21.35 18.71
CA SER A 2 39.24 21.75 19.88
C SER A 2 38.16 22.76 19.45
N ILE A 3 36.91 22.50 19.80
CA ILE A 3 35.73 23.34 19.53
C ILE A 3 35.30 23.96 20.85
N GLU A 4 35.16 25.27 20.88
CA GLU A 4 34.69 26.02 22.05
C GLU A 4 33.16 26.14 22.00
N ILE A 5 32.46 25.71 23.06
CA ILE A 5 31.01 25.82 23.18
C ILE A 5 30.68 26.96 24.14
N ASN A 6 30.00 27.97 23.60
CA ASN A 6 29.55 29.15 24.34
C ASN A 6 28.05 29.06 24.68
N VAL A 7 27.62 29.82 25.68
CA VAL A 7 26.21 29.99 26.05
C VAL A 7 25.43 30.59 24.87
N PRO A 8 24.39 29.92 24.34
CA PRO A 8 23.53 30.48 23.30
C PRO A 8 22.70 31.66 23.85
N ASP A 9 21.99 32.39 22.98
CA ASP A 9 21.14 33.50 23.44
C ASP A 9 19.97 32.99 24.30
N ILE A 10 20.01 33.26 25.61
CA ILE A 10 19.00 32.83 26.58
C ILE A 10 17.92 33.91 26.80
N GLY A 11 18.01 35.08 26.15
CA GLY A 11 17.01 36.15 26.28
C GLY A 11 16.94 36.81 27.67
N ALA A 12 17.96 36.60 28.51
CA ALA A 12 18.16 37.23 29.81
C ALA A 12 19.65 37.59 30.02
N ASP A 13 19.93 38.66 30.76
CA ASP A 13 21.29 39.20 30.89
C ASP A 13 22.22 38.32 31.75
N GLU A 14 21.69 37.58 32.74
CA GLU A 14 22.48 36.72 33.65
C GLU A 14 21.64 35.52 34.14
N VAL A 15 22.17 34.30 34.10
CA VAL A 15 21.48 33.05 34.49
C VAL A 15 22.39 32.13 35.31
N GLU A 16 21.85 31.39 36.29
CA GLU A 16 22.60 30.49 37.18
C GLU A 16 22.59 29.03 36.69
N ILE A 17 23.73 28.34 36.77
CA ILE A 17 23.87 26.94 36.37
C ILE A 17 23.44 26.01 37.52
N THR A 18 22.34 25.29 37.36
CA THR A 18 21.80 24.41 38.40
C THR A 18 22.29 22.98 38.29
N GLU A 19 22.59 22.50 37.09
CA GLU A 19 23.05 21.12 36.87
C GLU A 19 23.94 21.00 35.63
N ILE A 20 24.97 20.16 35.71
CA ILE A 20 25.85 19.81 34.58
C ILE A 20 25.55 18.35 34.21
N LEU A 21 25.02 18.12 33.00
CA LEU A 21 24.48 16.83 32.56
C LEU A 21 25.52 15.92 31.88
N VAL A 22 26.72 16.46 31.58
CA VAL A 22 27.81 15.75 30.89
C VAL A 22 29.11 15.77 31.70
N LYS A 23 29.92 14.73 31.59
CA LYS A 23 31.23 14.62 32.27
C LYS A 23 32.38 14.74 31.28
N VAL A 24 33.55 15.15 31.79
CA VAL A 24 34.79 15.13 31.00
C VAL A 24 35.06 13.70 30.52
N GLY A 25 35.19 13.53 29.20
CA GLY A 25 35.35 12.25 28.51
C GLY A 25 34.07 11.71 27.86
N ASP A 26 32.90 12.30 28.11
CA ASP A 26 31.66 11.84 27.50
C ASP A 26 31.57 12.22 26.02
N LYS A 27 31.05 11.30 25.22
CA LYS A 27 30.71 11.54 23.81
C LYS A 27 29.32 12.15 23.75
N VAL A 28 29.23 13.34 23.17
CA VAL A 28 27.99 14.11 23.06
C VAL A 28 27.61 14.24 21.59
N GLU A 29 26.33 14.04 21.28
CA GLU A 29 25.77 14.25 19.95
C GLU A 29 25.28 15.69 19.76
N ALA A 30 25.12 16.14 18.51
CA ALA A 30 24.50 17.44 18.25
C ALA A 30 23.07 17.46 18.83
N GLU A 31 22.66 18.59 19.38
CA GLU A 31 21.37 18.83 20.06
C GLU A 31 21.19 18.15 21.43
N GLN A 32 22.20 17.45 21.95
CA GLN A 32 22.15 16.83 23.28
C GLN A 32 22.38 17.87 24.40
N SER A 33 21.52 17.88 25.44
CA SER A 33 21.58 18.82 26.57
C SER A 33 22.89 18.70 27.36
N LEU A 34 23.56 19.84 27.57
CA LEU A 34 24.86 19.94 28.24
C LEU A 34 24.74 20.40 29.70
N ILE A 35 23.96 21.44 29.94
CA ILE A 35 23.74 22.05 31.25
C ILE A 35 22.27 22.50 31.38
N THR A 36 21.80 22.54 32.62
CA THR A 36 20.53 23.16 33.00
C THR A 36 20.83 24.51 33.64
N VAL A 37 20.17 25.56 33.16
CA VAL A 37 20.28 26.92 33.68
C VAL A 37 18.91 27.41 34.15
N GLU A 38 18.85 28.08 35.30
CA GLU A 38 17.62 28.61 35.88
C GLU A 38 17.62 30.14 35.83
N GLY A 39 16.63 30.70 35.13
CA GLY A 39 16.34 32.13 35.14
C GLY A 39 15.05 32.44 35.90
N ASP A 40 14.81 33.71 36.23
CA ASP A 40 13.72 34.22 37.10
C ASP A 40 12.29 33.73 36.76
N LYS A 41 12.07 33.14 35.58
CA LYS A 41 10.75 32.67 35.13
C LYS A 41 10.70 31.24 34.60
N ALA A 42 11.85 30.61 34.33
CA ALA A 42 11.91 29.25 33.77
C ALA A 42 13.31 28.66 33.87
N SER A 43 13.37 27.34 34.03
CA SER A 43 14.56 26.53 33.78
C SER A 43 14.67 26.20 32.29
N MET A 44 15.86 26.36 31.70
CA MET A 44 16.15 26.04 30.31
C MET A 44 17.36 25.09 30.22
N GLU A 45 17.30 24.14 29.29
CA GLU A 45 18.43 23.26 28.98
C GLU A 45 19.21 23.84 27.79
N VAL A 46 20.54 23.86 27.88
CA VAL A 46 21.41 24.33 26.80
C VAL A 46 21.87 23.11 25.97
N PRO A 47 21.41 22.96 24.70
CA PRO A 47 21.81 21.84 23.85
C PRO A 47 23.21 22.05 23.23
N SER A 48 23.87 20.95 22.89
CA SER A 48 25.17 20.98 22.20
C SER A 48 25.00 21.39 20.73
N PRO A 49 25.70 22.41 20.22
CA PRO A 49 25.62 22.79 18.82
C PRO A 49 26.22 21.76 17.86
N GLN A 50 27.14 20.88 18.32
CA GLN A 50 27.83 19.89 17.49
C GLN A 50 28.20 18.63 18.28
N ALA A 51 28.44 17.53 17.57
CA ALA A 51 28.90 16.28 18.16
C ALA A 51 30.41 16.31 18.47
N GLY A 52 30.82 15.84 19.65
CA GLY A 52 32.22 15.81 20.07
C GLY A 52 32.43 15.13 21.41
N VAL A 53 33.68 15.03 21.85
CA VAL A 53 34.03 14.49 23.18
C VAL A 53 34.36 15.64 24.12
N VAL A 54 33.74 15.67 25.31
CA VAL A 54 33.95 16.73 26.31
C VAL A 54 35.37 16.62 26.85
N LYS A 55 36.23 17.61 26.58
CA LYS A 55 37.64 17.60 27.05
C LYS A 55 37.82 18.35 28.35
N GLU A 56 37.11 19.45 28.53
CA GLU A 56 37.22 20.30 29.70
C GLU A 56 35.89 21.03 29.94
N ILE A 57 35.45 21.04 31.20
CA ILE A 57 34.27 21.80 31.66
C ILE A 57 34.78 22.99 32.46
N LYS A 58 34.47 24.21 32.03
CA LYS A 58 34.99 25.45 32.64
C LYS A 58 34.00 26.15 33.57
N VAL A 59 32.85 25.53 33.81
CA VAL A 59 31.78 26.04 34.67
C VAL A 59 31.48 25.06 35.81
N ALA A 60 31.13 25.56 36.98
CA ALA A 60 30.68 24.77 38.12
C ALA A 60 29.19 24.98 38.39
N VAL A 61 28.57 24.04 39.09
CA VAL A 61 27.19 24.17 39.59
C VAL A 61 27.13 25.33 40.59
N GLY A 62 26.23 26.29 40.37
CA GLY A 62 26.09 27.54 41.12
C GLY A 62 26.80 28.75 40.50
N ASP A 63 27.50 28.59 39.37
CA ASP A 63 28.12 29.73 38.68
C ASP A 63 27.10 30.52 37.86
N LYS A 64 27.27 31.84 37.84
CA LYS A 64 26.52 32.75 36.96
C LYS A 64 27.16 32.87 35.57
N THR A 65 26.33 32.78 34.54
CA THR A 65 26.76 32.79 33.14
C THR A 65 25.93 33.76 32.30
N GLU A 66 26.55 34.32 31.26
CA GLU A 66 25.96 35.32 30.34
C GLU A 66 26.05 34.79 28.90
N THR A 67 25.19 35.29 28.00
CA THR A 67 25.19 34.95 26.57
C THR A 67 26.58 35.13 25.96
N GLY A 68 27.11 34.09 25.30
CA GLY A 68 28.43 34.10 24.67
C GLY A 68 29.60 33.70 25.57
N LYS A 69 29.39 33.40 26.86
CA LYS A 69 30.46 32.91 27.76
C LYS A 69 30.81 31.45 27.48
N LEU A 70 32.09 31.10 27.60
CA LEU A 70 32.59 29.74 27.33
C LEU A 70 32.15 28.74 28.41
N ILE A 71 31.44 27.69 28.01
CA ILE A 71 30.93 26.63 28.90
C ILE A 71 31.91 25.44 28.93
N MET A 72 32.24 24.90 27.74
CA MET A 72 32.98 23.65 27.59
C MET A 72 33.86 23.67 26.33
N ILE A 73 34.91 22.87 26.34
CA ILE A 73 35.75 22.62 25.16
C ILE A 73 35.57 21.17 24.71
N PHE A 74 35.18 20.99 23.45
CA PHE A 74 34.97 19.72 22.80
C PHE A 74 36.16 19.36 21.92
N GLU A 75 36.44 18.08 21.76
CA GLU A 75 37.35 17.59 20.73
C GLU A 75 36.52 16.94 19.60
N ALA A 76 36.68 17.46 18.38
CA ALA A 76 36.00 16.91 17.20
C ALA A 76 36.44 15.47 16.96
N ALA A 77 35.50 14.55 16.80
CA ALA A 77 35.76 13.15 16.48
C ALA A 77 36.23 13.01 15.01
N GLY A 78 37.54 13.23 14.79
CA GLY A 78 38.28 12.82 13.60
C GLY A 78 39.04 11.51 13.85
N ALA A 79 39.06 10.67 12.81
CA ALA A 79 39.74 9.38 12.63
C ALA A 79 40.65 8.85 13.76
N ALA A 80 40.38 7.60 14.14
CA ALA A 80 41.22 6.75 14.98
C ALA A 80 42.69 6.77 14.56
N GLU A 81 43.58 6.98 15.53
CA GLU A 81 45.00 6.64 15.42
C GLU A 81 45.31 5.49 16.39
N ALA A 82 45.88 4.42 15.84
CA ALA A 82 46.34 3.23 16.54
C ALA A 82 47.71 3.48 17.19
N ALA A 83 48.01 2.74 18.26
CA ALA A 83 49.38 2.55 18.79
C ALA A 83 49.45 1.32 19.74
N PRO A 84 50.63 0.77 20.08
CA PRO A 84 51.71 0.30 19.19
C PRO A 84 52.37 -1.04 19.66
N ALA A 85 53.19 -1.68 18.81
CA ALA A 85 54.33 -2.51 19.21
C ALA A 85 55.36 -2.67 18.07
N ALA A 86 56.66 -2.76 18.42
CA ALA A 86 57.83 -2.38 17.61
C ALA A 86 58.66 -3.54 16.98
N LYS A 87 59.39 -3.28 15.87
CA LYS A 87 60.89 -3.31 15.70
C LYS A 87 61.41 -3.37 14.23
N ALA A 88 62.43 -2.52 13.96
CA ALA A 88 63.67 -2.63 13.14
C ALA A 88 63.72 -2.54 11.57
N GLU A 89 64.46 -1.52 11.08
CA GLU A 89 65.41 -1.30 9.93
C GLU A 89 65.62 -2.38 8.82
N GLU A 90 65.98 -2.17 7.53
CA GLU A 90 66.41 -1.05 6.65
C GLU A 90 66.33 -1.49 5.14
N LYS A 91 65.81 -0.63 4.22
CA LYS A 91 66.01 -0.31 2.75
C LYS A 91 66.68 -1.33 1.74
N PRO A 92 66.59 -1.28 0.35
CA PRO A 92 65.97 -0.34 -0.65
C PRO A 92 65.15 -0.90 -1.86
N ALA A 93 64.51 0.07 -2.56
CA ALA A 93 64.36 0.26 -4.02
C ALA A 93 63.30 -0.52 -4.85
N ALA A 94 62.41 0.23 -5.52
CA ALA A 94 62.40 0.39 -6.99
C ALA A 94 61.46 1.54 -7.41
N ALA A 95 61.78 2.16 -8.55
CA ALA A 95 61.27 3.45 -9.02
C ALA A 95 60.04 3.36 -9.97
N ALA A 96 59.26 4.45 -9.95
CA ALA A 96 58.57 5.17 -11.03
C ALA A 96 57.82 4.41 -12.16
N ALA A 97 56.54 4.80 -12.35
CA ALA A 97 55.96 5.07 -13.67
C ALA A 97 54.78 6.07 -13.57
N ALA A 98 54.71 7.00 -14.52
CA ALA A 98 53.75 8.10 -14.68
C ALA A 98 52.35 7.60 -15.16
N PRO A 99 51.28 8.43 -15.09
CA PRO A 99 49.91 7.95 -15.19
C PRO A 99 49.49 7.60 -16.63
N ALA A 100 48.79 6.48 -16.78
CA ALA A 100 48.10 6.12 -18.02
C ALA A 100 46.81 6.95 -18.15
N ALA A 101 46.53 7.43 -19.36
CA ALA A 101 45.42 8.32 -19.68
C ALA A 101 44.07 7.71 -19.27
N ALA A 102 43.37 8.40 -18.37
CA ALA A 102 42.03 8.06 -17.98
C ALA A 102 41.02 8.70 -18.94
N ALA A 103 40.05 7.92 -19.42
CA ALA A 103 39.01 8.41 -20.30
C ALA A 103 37.82 8.87 -19.45
N ALA A 104 37.44 10.14 -19.57
CA ALA A 104 36.18 10.65 -19.02
C ALA A 104 35.03 10.21 -19.92
N LYS A 105 34.00 9.58 -19.35
CA LYS A 105 32.75 9.26 -20.03
C LYS A 105 31.59 9.93 -19.31
N ASP A 106 30.74 10.57 -20.09
CA ASP A 106 29.55 11.25 -19.61
C ASP A 106 28.40 10.26 -19.42
N VAL A 107 27.67 10.37 -18.30
CA VAL A 107 26.48 9.58 -18.00
C VAL A 107 25.26 10.48 -18.09
N ALA A 108 24.32 10.12 -18.96
CA ALA A 108 23.08 10.84 -19.20
C ALA A 108 21.86 10.08 -18.66
N VAL A 109 20.76 10.81 -18.40
CA VAL A 109 19.49 10.21 -17.94
C VAL A 109 18.94 9.24 -18.99
N PRO A 110 18.74 7.94 -18.65
CA PRO A 110 18.10 6.95 -19.54
C PRO A 110 16.66 7.32 -19.87
N ASP A 111 16.02 6.62 -20.81
CA ASP A 111 14.62 6.87 -21.15
C ASP A 111 13.70 6.57 -19.95
N ILE A 112 13.09 7.64 -19.41
CA ILE A 112 12.26 7.60 -18.21
C ILE A 112 10.76 7.53 -18.54
N GLY A 113 10.38 7.48 -19.83
CA GLY A 113 8.98 7.41 -20.25
C GLY A 113 8.12 8.65 -19.91
N ALA A 114 8.75 9.75 -19.50
CA ALA A 114 8.10 11.04 -19.17
C ALA A 114 9.00 12.22 -19.59
N ASP A 115 8.37 13.36 -19.96
CA ASP A 115 9.08 14.50 -20.58
C ASP A 115 9.97 15.30 -19.59
N GLU A 116 9.63 15.34 -18.30
CA GLU A 116 10.36 16.07 -17.23
C GLU A 116 10.17 15.39 -15.85
N VAL A 117 11.27 15.15 -15.11
CA VAL A 117 11.25 14.47 -13.78
C VAL A 117 12.19 15.20 -12.81
N GLU A 118 11.87 15.22 -11.51
CA GLU A 118 12.63 15.94 -10.46
C GLU A 118 13.58 14.99 -9.68
N VAL A 119 14.81 15.45 -9.39
CA VAL A 119 15.81 14.68 -8.64
C VAL A 119 15.58 14.80 -7.14
N THR A 120 15.18 13.71 -6.48
CA THR A 120 14.89 13.70 -5.04
C THR A 120 16.11 13.41 -4.18
N GLU A 121 17.06 12.60 -4.68
CA GLU A 121 18.23 12.20 -3.90
C GLU A 121 19.40 11.79 -4.80
N ILE A 122 20.62 12.17 -4.42
CA ILE A 122 21.87 11.80 -5.10
C ILE A 122 22.61 10.79 -4.20
N LEU A 123 22.76 9.55 -4.69
CA LEU A 123 23.21 8.40 -3.89
C LEU A 123 24.73 8.18 -3.92
N VAL A 124 25.47 8.95 -4.72
CA VAL A 124 26.93 8.83 -4.89
C VAL A 124 27.65 10.17 -4.69
N LYS A 125 28.87 10.15 -4.14
CA LYS A 125 29.69 11.35 -3.92
C LYS A 125 30.85 11.45 -4.92
N VAL A 126 31.34 12.66 -5.17
CA VAL A 126 32.53 12.88 -6.00
C VAL A 126 33.72 12.13 -5.39
N GLY A 127 34.33 11.24 -6.17
CA GLY A 127 35.41 10.35 -5.75
C GLY A 127 34.99 8.90 -5.45
N ASP A 128 33.68 8.59 -5.41
CA ASP A 128 33.21 7.24 -5.16
C ASP A 128 33.39 6.33 -6.38
N LYS A 129 33.75 5.07 -6.11
CA LYS A 129 33.85 4.01 -7.12
C LYS A 129 32.49 3.32 -7.24
N VAL A 130 31.91 3.37 -8.43
CA VAL A 130 30.58 2.83 -8.72
C VAL A 130 30.72 1.63 -9.64
N GLU A 131 29.99 0.56 -9.36
CA GLU A 131 29.90 -0.62 -10.21
C GLU A 131 28.79 -0.47 -11.27
N ALA A 132 28.86 -1.21 -12.38
CA ALA A 132 27.78 -1.19 -13.37
C ALA A 132 26.46 -1.66 -12.72
N GLU A 133 25.34 -1.04 -13.09
CA GLU A 133 23.99 -1.28 -12.54
C GLU A 133 23.74 -0.76 -11.12
N GLN A 134 24.72 -0.12 -10.47
CA GLN A 134 24.55 0.50 -9.15
C GLN A 134 23.79 1.84 -9.25
N SER A 135 22.79 2.05 -8.39
CA SER A 135 21.92 3.24 -8.41
C SER A 135 22.69 4.55 -8.17
N LEU A 136 22.51 5.53 -9.07
CA LEU A 136 23.20 6.82 -9.05
C LEU A 136 22.34 7.94 -8.44
N ILE A 137 21.09 8.03 -8.86
CA ILE A 137 20.12 9.04 -8.42
C ILE A 137 18.72 8.43 -8.33
N THR A 138 17.90 9.02 -7.46
CA THR A 138 16.47 8.74 -7.37
C THR A 138 15.71 9.92 -7.96
N VAL A 139 14.79 9.64 -8.89
CA VAL A 139 13.96 10.64 -9.57
C VAL A 139 12.48 10.33 -9.33
N GLU A 140 11.67 11.36 -9.09
CA GLU A 140 10.22 11.20 -8.80
C GLU A 140 9.38 11.70 -9.97
N GLY A 141 8.66 10.78 -10.61
CA GLY A 141 7.65 11.08 -11.62
C GLY A 141 6.23 10.99 -11.05
N ASP A 142 5.26 11.54 -11.77
CA ASP A 142 3.84 11.74 -11.38
C ASP A 142 3.08 10.46 -10.94
N LYS A 143 3.70 9.27 -11.08
CA LYS A 143 3.10 7.99 -10.68
C LYS A 143 4.04 7.02 -9.93
N ALA A 144 5.35 7.27 -9.90
CA ALA A 144 6.33 6.42 -9.21
C ALA A 144 7.71 7.11 -9.10
N SER A 145 8.43 6.77 -8.03
CA SER A 145 9.87 7.04 -7.91
C SER A 145 10.65 5.96 -8.67
N MET A 146 11.62 6.37 -9.48
CA MET A 146 12.49 5.48 -10.25
C MET A 146 13.95 5.73 -9.89
N GLU A 147 14.73 4.67 -9.78
CA GLU A 147 16.18 4.75 -9.59
C GLU A 147 16.87 4.69 -10.95
N VAL A 148 17.86 5.56 -11.16
CA VAL A 148 18.68 5.56 -12.37
C VAL A 148 19.98 4.77 -12.10
N PRO A 149 20.17 3.59 -12.72
CA PRO A 149 21.38 2.78 -12.52
C PRO A 149 22.58 3.28 -13.34
N ALA A 150 23.79 2.99 -12.87
CA ALA A 150 25.03 3.33 -13.54
C ALA A 150 25.25 2.49 -14.80
N PRO A 151 25.42 3.10 -16.00
CA PRO A 151 25.58 2.35 -17.25
C PRO A 151 26.96 1.66 -17.40
N PHE A 152 27.95 2.02 -16.59
CA PHE A 152 29.27 1.40 -16.59
C PHE A 152 30.00 1.64 -15.25
N ALA A 153 30.90 0.73 -14.88
CA ALA A 153 31.71 0.87 -13.67
C ALA A 153 32.80 1.93 -13.86
N GLY A 154 32.98 2.83 -12.89
CA GLY A 154 33.96 3.91 -12.96
C GLY A 154 34.01 4.74 -11.68
N THR A 155 34.91 5.74 -11.63
CA THR A 155 35.00 6.67 -10.49
C THR A 155 34.29 7.98 -10.80
N VAL A 156 33.42 8.46 -9.92
CA VAL A 156 32.67 9.72 -10.11
C VAL A 156 33.63 10.91 -10.02
N LYS A 157 33.82 11.64 -11.12
CA LYS A 157 34.73 12.80 -11.17
C LYS A 157 34.03 14.12 -10.91
N GLU A 158 32.80 14.27 -11.39
CA GLU A 158 32.02 15.49 -11.28
C GLU A 158 30.51 15.17 -11.33
N ILE A 159 29.74 15.77 -10.42
CA ILE A 159 28.27 15.68 -10.39
C ILE A 159 27.73 17.03 -10.85
N LYS A 160 26.90 17.04 -11.90
CA LYS A 160 26.42 18.28 -12.55
C LYS A 160 24.97 18.63 -12.25
N ILE A 161 24.33 17.88 -11.36
CA ILE A 161 22.94 18.07 -10.92
C ILE A 161 22.88 18.23 -9.40
N ALA A 162 21.97 19.06 -8.92
CA ALA A 162 21.67 19.24 -7.51
C ALA A 162 20.32 18.61 -7.14
N THR A 163 20.13 18.34 -5.85
CA THR A 163 18.86 17.84 -5.31
C THR A 163 17.76 18.90 -5.53
N GLY A 164 16.66 18.53 -6.21
CA GLY A 164 15.57 19.42 -6.63
C GLY A 164 15.64 19.90 -8.09
N ASP A 165 16.65 19.51 -8.87
CA ASP A 165 16.74 19.88 -10.29
C ASP A 165 15.80 19.05 -11.17
N LYS A 166 15.22 19.70 -12.20
CA LYS A 166 14.40 19.04 -13.22
C LYS A 166 15.26 18.52 -14.36
N VAL A 167 15.20 17.22 -14.63
CA VAL A 167 16.01 16.54 -15.65
C VAL A 167 15.12 15.90 -16.72
N LYS A 168 15.59 15.90 -17.97
CA LYS A 168 14.94 15.27 -19.15
C LYS A 168 15.73 14.07 -19.65
N THR A 169 15.10 13.16 -20.37
CA THR A 169 15.78 12.07 -21.09
C THR A 169 16.97 12.61 -21.90
N GLY A 170 18.17 12.08 -21.64
CA GLY A 170 19.43 12.53 -22.25
C GLY A 170 20.15 13.68 -21.54
N SER A 171 19.65 14.18 -20.40
CA SER A 171 20.36 15.21 -19.60
C SER A 171 21.60 14.63 -18.93
N LEU A 172 22.69 15.39 -18.88
CA LEU A 172 23.97 14.90 -18.36
C LEU A 172 23.98 14.97 -16.82
N ILE A 173 24.09 13.81 -16.18
CA ILE A 173 23.99 13.63 -14.72
C ILE A 173 25.38 13.75 -14.08
N MET A 174 26.34 12.95 -14.54
CA MET A 174 27.66 12.81 -13.92
C MET A 174 28.73 12.49 -14.96
N VAL A 175 29.97 12.86 -14.67
CA VAL A 175 31.15 12.50 -15.48
C VAL A 175 31.95 11.45 -14.72
N PHE A 176 32.16 10.30 -15.35
CA PHE A 176 32.88 9.15 -14.78
C PHE A 176 34.26 9.01 -15.40
N GLU A 177 35.26 8.70 -14.57
CA GLU A 177 36.60 8.34 -15.01
C GLU A 177 36.71 6.81 -15.09
N VAL A 178 36.89 6.29 -16.30
CA VAL A 178 36.96 4.85 -16.58
C VAL A 178 38.40 4.47 -16.91
N ALA A 179 38.93 3.46 -16.21
CA ALA A 179 40.23 2.88 -16.54
C ALA A 179 40.10 2.10 -17.87
N GLY A 180 40.73 2.60 -18.92
CA GLY A 180 40.67 2.00 -20.25
C GLY A 180 41.34 0.62 -20.28
N ALA A 181 40.54 -0.43 -20.53
CA ALA A 181 41.04 -1.73 -20.96
C ALA A 181 41.22 -1.73 -22.49
N ALA A 182 42.47 -1.94 -22.92
CA ALA A 182 42.89 -2.05 -24.31
C ALA A 182 42.44 -3.37 -24.96
N SER A 183 42.22 -3.32 -26.28
CA SER A 183 41.90 -4.47 -27.14
C SER A 183 43.09 -5.38 -27.42
N ALA A 184 42.83 -6.68 -27.59
CA ALA A 184 43.56 -7.65 -28.44
C ALA A 184 42.79 -8.99 -28.40
N ALA A 185 42.72 -9.87 -29.40
CA ALA A 185 43.07 -9.89 -30.82
C ALA A 185 42.47 -11.18 -31.43
N ALA A 186 42.39 -11.23 -32.76
CA ALA A 186 41.94 -12.33 -33.62
C ALA A 186 42.80 -13.62 -33.55
N PRO A 187 42.41 -14.66 -34.31
CA PRO A 187 43.21 -14.96 -35.51
C PRO A 187 42.41 -15.26 -36.79
N ALA A 188 43.02 -14.89 -37.93
CA ALA A 188 42.72 -15.26 -39.32
C ALA A 188 43.51 -16.55 -39.69
N ALA A 189 43.45 -17.25 -40.84
CA ALA A 189 42.80 -17.16 -42.15
C ALA A 189 42.99 -18.51 -42.91
N ALA A 190 42.11 -18.80 -43.90
CA ALA A 190 42.32 -19.37 -45.26
C ALA A 190 41.15 -20.34 -45.61
N GLU A 191 40.54 -20.43 -46.79
CA GLU A 191 40.88 -20.05 -48.18
C GLU A 191 39.55 -20.07 -49.01
N ALA A 192 39.46 -19.32 -50.12
CA ALA A 192 38.36 -19.31 -51.11
C ALA A 192 38.97 -19.60 -52.50
N PRO A 193 38.26 -20.05 -53.57
CA PRO A 193 36.93 -19.59 -54.00
C PRO A 193 36.00 -20.59 -54.75
N ALA A 194 34.69 -20.29 -54.79
CA ALA A 194 33.87 -20.24 -56.03
C ALA A 194 32.44 -19.75 -55.70
N ALA A 195 31.89 -18.93 -56.59
CA ALA A 195 30.76 -18.04 -56.37
C ALA A 195 29.38 -18.60 -56.76
N ALA A 196 28.36 -18.03 -56.09
CA ALA A 196 27.11 -17.48 -56.65
C ALA A 196 25.81 -18.05 -56.07
N ALA A 197 25.13 -17.26 -55.22
CA ALA A 197 23.74 -16.81 -55.38
C ALA A 197 23.34 -15.94 -54.17
N ALA A 198 22.66 -14.82 -54.45
CA ALA A 198 22.23 -13.81 -53.48
C ALA A 198 21.23 -14.37 -52.44
N PRO A 199 21.19 -13.86 -51.18
CA PRO A 199 20.13 -14.21 -50.25
C PRO A 199 18.80 -13.65 -50.76
N ALA A 200 17.80 -14.54 -50.79
CA ALA A 200 16.42 -14.23 -51.12
C ALA A 200 15.87 -13.17 -50.15
N ALA A 201 15.12 -12.21 -50.70
CA ALA A 201 14.46 -11.17 -49.94
C ALA A 201 13.45 -11.77 -48.96
N SER A 202 13.65 -11.53 -47.65
CA SER A 202 12.61 -11.73 -46.65
C SER A 202 11.60 -10.57 -46.75
N ALA A 203 10.32 -10.92 -46.83
CA ALA A 203 9.25 -9.94 -46.91
C ALA A 203 8.60 -9.81 -45.52
N ALA A 204 8.70 -8.61 -44.94
CA ALA A 204 7.90 -8.25 -43.78
C ALA A 204 6.44 -8.14 -44.22
N LYS A 205 5.54 -8.86 -43.56
CA LYS A 205 4.11 -8.83 -43.84
C LYS A 205 3.33 -8.53 -42.56
N ASP A 206 2.48 -7.52 -42.68
CA ASP A 206 1.67 -7.02 -41.59
C ASP A 206 0.45 -7.91 -41.34
N VAL A 207 0.19 -8.25 -40.09
CA VAL A 207 -0.99 -9.03 -39.66
C VAL A 207 -1.96 -8.10 -38.93
N ALA A 208 -3.19 -8.00 -39.45
CA ALA A 208 -4.24 -7.14 -38.91
C ALA A 208 -5.39 -7.95 -38.29
N VAL A 209 -6.16 -7.33 -37.38
CA VAL A 209 -7.33 -7.93 -36.73
C VAL A 209 -8.41 -8.28 -37.77
N PRO A 210 -8.83 -9.55 -37.88
CA PRO A 210 -9.94 -9.98 -38.75
C PRO A 210 -11.28 -9.33 -38.37
N ASP A 211 -12.32 -9.49 -39.19
CA ASP A 211 -13.65 -8.92 -38.91
C ASP A 211 -14.26 -9.49 -37.63
N ILE A 212 -14.31 -8.67 -36.58
CA ILE A 212 -14.80 -9.01 -35.24
C ILE A 212 -16.29 -8.62 -35.02
N GLY A 213 -17.01 -8.17 -36.06
CA GLY A 213 -18.47 -8.04 -36.01
C GLY A 213 -19.04 -6.96 -35.07
N GLY A 214 -18.22 -6.00 -34.60
CA GLY A 214 -18.63 -4.90 -33.73
C GLY A 214 -17.51 -3.86 -33.51
N ASP A 215 -17.86 -2.70 -32.92
CA ASP A 215 -16.91 -1.62 -32.62
C ASP A 215 -16.08 -1.93 -31.36
N GLU A 216 -14.74 -1.78 -31.46
CA GLU A 216 -13.71 -1.79 -30.39
C GLU A 216 -13.77 -2.95 -29.37
N VAL A 217 -12.78 -3.84 -29.42
CA VAL A 217 -12.66 -5.00 -28.51
C VAL A 217 -11.31 -5.00 -27.79
N GLU A 218 -11.25 -5.46 -26.54
CA GLU A 218 -10.05 -5.44 -25.69
C GLU A 218 -9.25 -6.75 -25.78
N VAL A 219 -7.91 -6.63 -25.80
CA VAL A 219 -6.99 -7.79 -25.86
C VAL A 219 -6.72 -8.33 -24.46
N THR A 220 -7.19 -9.55 -24.17
CA THR A 220 -7.04 -10.17 -22.85
C THR A 220 -5.73 -10.91 -22.67
N GLU A 221 -5.16 -11.45 -23.75
CA GLU A 221 -3.90 -12.22 -23.69
C GLU A 221 -3.18 -12.24 -25.04
N VAL A 222 -1.85 -12.08 -25.03
CA VAL A 222 -0.98 -12.21 -26.20
C VAL A 222 -0.21 -13.54 -26.08
N MET A 223 -0.47 -14.48 -26.99
CA MET A 223 0.00 -15.88 -26.85
C MET A 223 1.34 -16.18 -27.55
N VAL A 224 1.95 -15.19 -28.21
CA VAL A 224 3.22 -15.35 -28.95
C VAL A 224 4.24 -14.28 -28.55
N LYS A 225 5.53 -14.63 -28.56
CA LYS A 225 6.63 -13.70 -28.22
C LYS A 225 7.42 -13.28 -29.47
N VAL A 226 8.09 -12.13 -29.39
CA VAL A 226 9.01 -11.67 -30.45
C VAL A 226 10.11 -12.73 -30.64
N GLY A 227 10.24 -13.25 -31.86
CA GLY A 227 11.17 -14.33 -32.22
C GLY A 227 10.52 -15.71 -32.39
N ASP A 228 9.26 -15.90 -32.01
CA ASP A 228 8.58 -17.20 -32.14
C ASP A 228 8.17 -17.50 -33.59
N LYS A 229 8.30 -18.79 -33.97
CA LYS A 229 7.86 -19.32 -35.27
C LYS A 229 6.43 -19.80 -35.15
N VAL A 230 5.51 -19.15 -35.85
CA VAL A 230 4.07 -19.42 -35.77
C VAL A 230 3.61 -20.08 -37.07
N ALA A 231 2.79 -21.13 -36.97
CA ALA A 231 2.18 -21.81 -38.10
C ALA A 231 0.90 -21.09 -38.56
N ALA A 232 0.48 -21.27 -39.82
CA ALA A 232 -0.81 -20.78 -40.29
C ALA A 232 -1.95 -21.39 -39.43
N GLU A 233 -2.96 -20.59 -39.12
CA GLU A 233 -4.12 -20.92 -38.27
C GLU A 233 -3.83 -21.08 -36.76
N GLN A 234 -2.60 -20.83 -36.31
CA GLN A 234 -2.25 -20.87 -34.88
C GLN A 234 -2.70 -19.58 -34.16
N SER A 235 -3.32 -19.70 -32.99
CA SER A 235 -3.87 -18.58 -32.22
C SER A 235 -2.78 -17.58 -31.79
N LEU A 236 -2.98 -16.29 -32.08
CA LEU A 236 -2.03 -15.20 -31.81
C LEU A 236 -2.40 -14.37 -30.57
N ILE A 237 -3.67 -14.00 -30.46
CA ILE A 237 -4.22 -13.19 -29.38
C ILE A 237 -5.65 -13.65 -29.05
N THR A 238 -6.05 -13.44 -27.81
CA THR A 238 -7.43 -13.65 -27.34
C THR A 238 -8.07 -12.28 -27.10
N VAL A 239 -9.25 -12.07 -27.67
CA VAL A 239 -10.01 -10.81 -27.58
C VAL A 239 -11.39 -11.07 -26.98
N GLU A 240 -11.85 -10.20 -26.07
CA GLU A 240 -13.12 -10.38 -25.37
C GLU A 240 -14.19 -9.39 -25.87
N GLY A 241 -15.14 -9.89 -26.65
CA GLY A 241 -16.31 -9.13 -27.08
C GLY A 241 -17.53 -9.37 -26.17
N ASP A 242 -18.51 -8.46 -26.23
CA ASP A 242 -19.73 -8.36 -25.38
C ASP A 242 -20.61 -9.64 -25.27
N LYS A 243 -20.28 -10.72 -25.99
CA LYS A 243 -21.01 -12.00 -25.92
C LYS A 243 -20.14 -13.27 -25.92
N ALA A 244 -18.84 -13.18 -26.21
CA ALA A 244 -17.92 -14.32 -26.21
C ALA A 244 -16.46 -13.85 -26.35
N SER A 245 -15.53 -14.60 -25.75
CA SER A 245 -14.11 -14.53 -26.07
C SER A 245 -13.85 -15.20 -27.42
N MET A 246 -13.11 -14.54 -28.30
CA MET A 246 -12.73 -15.04 -29.62
C MET A 246 -11.21 -15.10 -29.72
N GLU A 247 -10.69 -16.19 -30.28
CA GLU A 247 -9.28 -16.32 -30.60
C GLU A 247 -9.02 -15.81 -32.03
N VAL A 248 -7.96 -15.02 -32.21
CA VAL A 248 -7.54 -14.53 -33.52
C VAL A 248 -6.41 -15.43 -34.06
N PRO A 249 -6.65 -16.24 -35.10
CA PRO A 249 -5.64 -17.13 -35.67
C PRO A 249 -4.68 -16.41 -36.63
N ALA A 250 -3.46 -16.94 -36.78
CA ALA A 250 -2.44 -16.42 -37.67
C ALA A 250 -2.81 -16.63 -39.16
N PRO A 251 -2.86 -15.58 -39.98
CA PRO A 251 -3.27 -15.72 -41.40
C PRO A 251 -2.21 -16.35 -42.30
N PHE A 252 -0.96 -16.48 -41.85
CA PHE A 252 0.13 -17.13 -42.57
C PHE A 252 1.25 -17.59 -41.61
N ALA A 253 2.01 -18.61 -42.01
CA ALA A 253 3.15 -19.09 -41.22
C ALA A 253 4.35 -18.15 -41.37
N GLY A 254 5.03 -17.80 -40.28
CA GLY A 254 6.20 -16.94 -40.30
C GLY A 254 6.77 -16.69 -38.90
N THR A 255 7.83 -15.89 -38.83
CA THR A 255 8.49 -15.57 -37.55
C THR A 255 8.06 -14.18 -37.07
N VAL A 256 7.66 -14.07 -35.80
CA VAL A 256 7.19 -12.81 -35.20
C VAL A 256 8.38 -11.85 -35.01
N LYS A 257 8.40 -10.74 -35.75
CA LYS A 257 9.49 -9.75 -35.69
C LYS A 257 9.22 -8.62 -34.70
N GLU A 258 7.97 -8.18 -34.60
CA GLU A 258 7.58 -7.06 -33.76
C GLU A 258 6.10 -7.22 -33.36
N ILE A 259 5.79 -7.05 -32.07
CA ILE A 259 4.43 -7.04 -31.52
C ILE A 259 4.08 -5.60 -31.20
N LYS A 260 3.01 -5.06 -31.80
CA LYS A 260 2.64 -3.63 -31.66
C LYS A 260 1.44 -3.39 -30.74
N ILE A 261 1.01 -4.42 -30.03
CA ILE A 261 -0.16 -4.39 -29.14
C ILE A 261 0.21 -5.04 -27.80
N ALA A 262 -0.15 -4.38 -26.70
CA ALA A 262 0.01 -4.89 -25.35
C ALA A 262 -1.30 -5.45 -24.79
N THR A 263 -1.21 -6.32 -23.78
CA THR A 263 -2.37 -6.84 -23.06
C THR A 263 -3.15 -5.69 -22.42
N GLY A 264 -4.44 -5.56 -22.73
CA GLY A 264 -5.32 -4.45 -22.30
C GLY A 264 -5.56 -3.36 -23.35
N ASP A 265 -4.95 -3.45 -24.54
CA ASP A 265 -5.19 -2.49 -25.63
C ASP A 265 -6.51 -2.72 -26.36
N LYS A 266 -7.17 -1.63 -26.78
CA LYS A 266 -8.42 -1.65 -27.57
C LYS A 266 -8.13 -1.70 -29.05
N VAL A 267 -8.64 -2.72 -29.73
CA VAL A 267 -8.38 -3.00 -31.15
C VAL A 267 -9.66 -2.98 -31.97
N LYS A 268 -9.56 -2.52 -33.22
CA LYS A 268 -10.68 -2.49 -34.20
C LYS A 268 -10.40 -3.48 -35.33
N THR A 269 -11.44 -3.85 -36.07
CA THR A 269 -11.29 -4.55 -37.35
C THR A 269 -10.27 -3.81 -38.23
N GLY A 270 -9.19 -4.49 -38.61
CA GLY A 270 -8.09 -3.91 -39.39
C GLY A 270 -6.94 -3.27 -38.60
N SER A 271 -6.98 -3.25 -37.26
CA SER A 271 -5.84 -2.81 -36.43
C SER A 271 -4.64 -3.74 -36.60
N LEU A 272 -3.43 -3.18 -36.69
CA LEU A 272 -2.21 -3.94 -36.92
C LEU A 272 -1.72 -4.61 -35.63
N ILE A 273 -1.70 -5.94 -35.60
CA ILE A 273 -1.38 -6.75 -34.42
C ILE A 273 0.12 -6.96 -34.30
N MET A 274 0.74 -7.52 -35.35
CA MET A 274 2.14 -7.96 -35.36
C MET A 274 2.72 -7.87 -36.78
N VAL A 275 4.03 -7.71 -36.87
CA VAL A 275 4.79 -7.79 -38.13
C VAL A 275 5.50 -9.14 -38.19
N PHE A 276 5.21 -9.91 -39.23
CA PHE A 276 5.78 -11.23 -39.47
C PHE A 276 6.85 -11.17 -40.55
N GLU A 277 7.93 -11.93 -40.38
CA GLU A 277 8.91 -12.18 -41.44
C GLU A 277 8.57 -13.52 -42.12
N VAL A 278 8.20 -13.44 -43.40
CA VAL A 278 7.77 -14.60 -44.19
C VAL A 278 8.84 -14.90 -45.23
N GLU A 279 9.32 -16.14 -45.29
CA GLU A 279 10.13 -16.62 -46.42
C GLU A 279 9.23 -16.74 -47.66
N GLY A 280 9.57 -16.00 -48.70
CA GLY A 280 8.70 -15.76 -49.84
C GLY A 280 8.37 -17.01 -50.66
N ALA A 281 7.07 -17.23 -50.88
CA ALA A 281 6.56 -17.90 -52.07
C ALA A 281 5.96 -16.82 -53.01
N ALA A 282 6.52 -16.75 -54.23
CA ALA A 282 6.15 -15.82 -55.28
C ALA A 282 4.78 -16.15 -55.95
N PRO A 283 4.16 -15.21 -56.67
CA PRO A 283 2.75 -15.25 -57.08
C PRO A 283 2.54 -15.96 -58.43
N ALA A 284 1.34 -16.51 -58.64
CA ALA A 284 0.86 -16.95 -59.95
C ALA A 284 -0.47 -16.25 -60.28
N ALA A 285 -0.53 -15.65 -61.47
CA ALA A 285 -1.66 -14.92 -61.99
C ALA A 285 -2.48 -15.74 -63.01
N ALA A 286 -3.77 -15.38 -63.08
CA ALA A 286 -4.72 -15.43 -64.20
C ALA A 286 -5.34 -16.76 -64.67
N ALA A 287 -6.67 -16.85 -64.52
CA ALA A 287 -7.60 -17.11 -65.65
C ALA A 287 -9.07 -16.86 -65.25
N ALA A 288 -9.75 -16.04 -66.05
CA ALA A 288 -11.19 -16.05 -66.34
C ALA A 288 -11.32 -16.08 -67.89
N PRO A 289 -12.48 -16.29 -68.55
CA PRO A 289 -13.86 -16.45 -68.06
C PRO A 289 -14.66 -17.59 -68.77
N ALA A 290 -15.89 -17.91 -68.33
CA ALA A 290 -17.10 -18.11 -69.16
C ALA A 290 -18.34 -18.60 -68.37
N ALA A 291 -19.52 -18.21 -68.88
CA ALA A 291 -20.90 -18.32 -68.38
C ALA A 291 -21.42 -19.76 -68.12
N LYS A 292 -22.51 -20.03 -67.38
CA LYS A 292 -23.94 -19.78 -67.70
C LYS A 292 -24.85 -20.27 -66.55
N ALA A 293 -25.99 -19.57 -66.32
CA ALA A 293 -27.37 -20.01 -65.95
C ALA A 293 -27.58 -21.17 -64.92
N ASP A 294 -28.60 -21.23 -64.06
CA ASP A 294 -29.93 -20.62 -64.03
C ASP A 294 -30.62 -20.87 -62.65
N ALA A 295 -31.77 -20.24 -62.46
CA ALA A 295 -32.89 -20.56 -61.56
C ALA A 295 -32.90 -20.10 -60.08
N ALA A 296 -33.65 -19.02 -59.87
CA ALA A 296 -34.46 -18.71 -58.68
C ALA A 296 -35.89 -19.32 -58.85
N PRO A 297 -36.94 -18.96 -58.08
CA PRO A 297 -37.19 -19.16 -56.64
C PRO A 297 -38.65 -19.68 -56.32
N ALA A 298 -38.97 -19.77 -55.01
CA ALA A 298 -40.30 -19.48 -54.38
C ALA A 298 -41.36 -20.62 -54.28
N PRO A 299 -42.52 -20.41 -53.61
CA PRO A 299 -42.80 -20.04 -52.19
C PRO A 299 -44.05 -20.78 -51.59
N ALA A 300 -44.62 -20.22 -50.50
CA ALA A 300 -46.01 -20.34 -50.00
C ALA A 300 -46.34 -21.51 -49.02
N ALA A 301 -47.23 -21.41 -48.04
CA ALA A 301 -48.09 -20.35 -47.50
C ALA A 301 -48.68 -20.80 -46.13
N ALA A 302 -49.36 -19.85 -45.50
CA ALA A 302 -50.06 -19.84 -44.21
C ALA A 302 -51.14 -20.92 -43.97
N ALA A 303 -51.48 -21.13 -42.68
CA ALA A 303 -52.86 -21.11 -42.17
C ALA A 303 -52.92 -21.19 -40.61
N ALA A 304 -53.61 -20.24 -40.00
CA ALA A 304 -54.41 -20.43 -38.77
C ALA A 304 -55.86 -20.82 -39.21
N PRO A 305 -56.91 -21.07 -38.38
CA PRO A 305 -57.07 -20.75 -36.95
C PRO A 305 -57.95 -21.74 -36.10
N ALA A 306 -58.19 -21.35 -34.83
CA ALA A 306 -59.50 -21.32 -34.13
C ALA A 306 -59.63 -22.10 -32.79
N ALA A 307 -60.51 -21.55 -31.94
CA ALA A 307 -60.64 -21.68 -30.49
C ALA A 307 -61.82 -22.56 -30.02
N LYS A 308 -61.87 -22.83 -28.69
CA LYS A 308 -63.02 -22.97 -27.74
C LYS A 308 -62.52 -23.67 -26.45
N ALA A 309 -63.12 -23.63 -25.27
CA ALA A 309 -63.97 -22.73 -24.47
C ALA A 309 -64.25 -23.48 -23.14
N ASP A 310 -64.32 -22.75 -22.02
CA ASP A 310 -64.97 -22.98 -20.71
C ASP A 310 -65.15 -24.37 -20.06
N ALA A 311 -64.83 -24.45 -18.76
CA ALA A 311 -65.72 -24.99 -17.71
C ALA A 311 -65.21 -24.68 -16.27
N ALA A 312 -66.11 -24.19 -15.41
CA ALA A 312 -66.05 -24.20 -13.94
C ALA A 312 -67.18 -25.12 -13.41
N PRO A 313 -67.23 -25.60 -12.14
CA PRO A 313 -67.58 -24.76 -10.96
C PRO A 313 -66.94 -25.18 -9.59
N ALA A 314 -67.30 -24.41 -8.54
CA ALA A 314 -66.79 -24.31 -7.15
C ALA A 314 -67.40 -25.34 -6.13
N PRO A 315 -67.25 -25.31 -4.75
CA PRO A 315 -67.47 -24.13 -3.86
C PRO A 315 -66.74 -24.00 -2.47
N ALA A 316 -66.75 -22.74 -1.99
CA ALA A 316 -67.01 -22.19 -0.62
C ALA A 316 -66.10 -22.45 0.62
N ALA A 317 -65.65 -21.34 1.24
CA ALA A 317 -66.01 -20.92 2.62
C ALA A 317 -65.53 -19.47 2.93
N ALA A 318 -66.30 -18.74 3.74
CA ALA A 318 -66.20 -17.30 4.01
C ALA A 318 -65.81 -16.99 5.47
N LYS A 319 -65.06 -15.89 5.74
CA LYS A 319 -65.39 -14.86 6.77
C LYS A 319 -64.40 -13.69 6.90
N ALA A 320 -65.00 -12.51 7.05
CA ALA A 320 -64.68 -11.38 7.96
C ALA A 320 -63.51 -10.40 7.67
N ALA A 321 -63.71 -9.18 8.19
CA ALA A 321 -63.21 -7.90 7.68
C ALA A 321 -62.22 -7.18 8.63
N ALA A 322 -61.24 -6.49 8.01
CA ALA A 322 -60.52 -5.22 8.31
C ALA A 322 -60.03 -4.85 9.74
N PRO A 323 -59.01 -3.95 9.90
CA PRO A 323 -58.03 -3.40 8.95
C PRO A 323 -56.57 -3.57 9.40
N ALA A 324 -55.65 -3.90 8.50
CA ALA A 324 -54.20 -3.82 8.73
C ALA A 324 -53.65 -2.51 8.17
N ALA A 325 -52.77 -1.90 8.96
CA ALA A 325 -52.15 -0.62 8.76
C ALA A 325 -51.41 -0.49 7.42
N LYS A 326 -51.48 0.73 6.86
CA LYS A 326 -50.64 1.18 5.77
C LYS A 326 -49.17 1.13 6.21
N THR A 327 -48.39 0.27 5.57
CA THR A 327 -46.96 0.45 5.40
C THR A 327 -46.75 1.28 4.14
N ASP A 328 -46.24 2.50 4.33
CA ASP A 328 -45.74 3.36 3.26
C ASP A 328 -44.53 2.69 2.60
N ASP A 329 -44.79 2.08 1.45
CA ASP A 329 -43.77 1.55 0.56
C ASP A 329 -43.13 2.73 -0.20
N LYS A 330 -41.96 3.17 0.26
CA LYS A 330 -41.05 4.03 -0.53
C LYS A 330 -40.26 3.18 -1.54
N GLY A 331 -40.97 2.37 -2.32
CA GLY A 331 -40.53 1.90 -3.62
C GLY A 331 -40.89 2.95 -4.66
N GLU A 332 -39.91 3.52 -5.35
CA GLU A 332 -40.11 4.55 -6.37
C GLU A 332 -40.70 3.99 -7.68
N PHE A 333 -41.78 3.23 -7.58
CA PHE A 333 -42.59 2.77 -8.71
C PHE A 333 -44.08 2.90 -8.35
N ALA A 334 -44.56 4.14 -8.32
CA ALA A 334 -46.00 4.39 -8.35
C ALA A 334 -46.55 3.91 -9.70
N GLU A 335 -47.50 2.97 -9.67
CA GLU A 335 -48.29 2.63 -10.84
C GLU A 335 -48.91 3.91 -11.40
N ASN A 336 -48.64 4.18 -12.68
CA ASN A 336 -48.86 5.48 -13.33
C ASN A 336 -50.34 5.91 -13.32
N ALA A 337 -50.77 6.63 -12.28
CA ALA A 337 -52.10 7.25 -12.21
C ALA A 337 -52.21 8.59 -12.96
N ALA A 338 -51.08 9.16 -13.40
CA ALA A 338 -51.08 10.31 -14.29
C ALA A 338 -51.20 9.84 -15.75
N TYR A 339 -52.10 10.45 -16.53
CA TYR A 339 -52.21 10.24 -17.97
C TYR A 339 -50.93 10.71 -18.69
N VAL A 340 -49.90 9.87 -18.68
CA VAL A 340 -48.66 10.16 -19.41
C VAL A 340 -48.85 9.84 -20.89
N HIS A 341 -48.69 10.84 -21.74
CA HIS A 341 -48.88 10.69 -23.19
C HIS A 341 -47.66 9.97 -23.80
N ALA A 342 -47.65 8.64 -23.72
CA ALA A 342 -46.60 7.76 -24.23
C ALA A 342 -47.21 6.53 -24.92
N THR A 343 -46.59 6.06 -26.01
CA THR A 343 -47.03 4.86 -26.74
C THR A 343 -46.72 3.57 -25.96
N PRO A 344 -47.41 2.45 -26.21
CA PRO A 344 -47.15 1.18 -25.52
C PRO A 344 -45.70 0.71 -25.59
N VAL A 345 -45.01 0.95 -26.71
CA VAL A 345 -43.60 0.61 -26.90
C VAL A 345 -42.69 1.39 -25.94
N ILE A 346 -42.98 2.67 -25.71
CA ILE A 346 -42.19 3.54 -24.82
C ILE A 346 -42.46 3.22 -23.35
N ARG A 347 -43.70 2.81 -23.02
CA ARG A 347 -44.05 2.29 -21.69
C ARG A 347 -43.33 0.99 -21.37
N ARG A 348 -43.19 0.10 -22.35
CA ARG A 348 -42.38 -1.13 -22.20
C ARG A 348 -40.90 -0.79 -22.02
N LEU A 349 -40.37 0.10 -22.85
CA LEU A 349 -38.96 0.53 -22.78
C LEU A 349 -38.62 1.18 -21.43
N ALA A 350 -39.49 2.04 -20.92
CA ALA A 350 -39.30 2.67 -19.62
C ALA A 350 -39.34 1.64 -18.47
N ARG A 351 -40.16 0.59 -18.56
CA ARG A 351 -40.15 -0.50 -17.57
C ARG A 351 -38.86 -1.32 -17.63
N GLU A 352 -38.34 -1.57 -18.82
CA GLU A 352 -37.08 -2.29 -19.04
C GLU A 352 -35.88 -1.53 -18.45
N PHE A 353 -35.87 -0.21 -18.57
CA PHE A 353 -34.84 0.66 -17.95
C PHE A 353 -35.17 1.13 -16.53
N GLY A 354 -36.28 0.67 -15.92
CA GLY A 354 -36.71 1.12 -14.59
C GLY A 354 -37.05 2.62 -14.49
N VAL A 355 -37.34 3.29 -15.60
CA VAL A 355 -37.61 4.73 -15.67
C VAL A 355 -39.08 5.04 -15.39
N ASN A 356 -39.33 5.92 -14.42
CA ASN A 356 -40.66 6.46 -14.19
C ASN A 356 -41.02 7.53 -15.24
N LEU A 357 -41.98 7.21 -16.12
CA LEU A 357 -42.42 8.09 -17.21
C LEU A 357 -43.01 9.42 -16.74
N ALA A 358 -43.49 9.54 -15.49
CA ALA A 358 -43.95 10.81 -14.95
C ALA A 358 -42.82 11.82 -14.75
N LYS A 359 -41.56 11.35 -14.66
CA LYS A 359 -40.36 12.18 -14.49
C LYS A 359 -39.66 12.51 -15.81
N VAL A 360 -40.11 11.92 -16.92
CA VAL A 360 -39.54 12.13 -18.26
C VAL A 360 -40.31 13.23 -18.98
N LYS A 361 -39.59 14.30 -19.38
CA LYS A 361 -40.17 15.40 -20.14
C LYS A 361 -40.30 15.00 -21.61
N GLY A 362 -41.52 14.83 -22.11
CA GLY A 362 -41.78 14.47 -23.50
C GLY A 362 -41.59 15.63 -24.47
N THR A 363 -40.81 15.41 -25.53
CA THR A 363 -40.51 16.43 -26.57
C THR A 363 -41.37 16.29 -27.84
N GLY A 364 -42.15 15.21 -27.96
CA GLY A 364 -43.03 14.97 -29.11
C GLY A 364 -44.31 15.81 -29.12
N ARG A 365 -45.06 15.77 -30.25
CA ARG A 365 -46.32 16.52 -30.41
C ARG A 365 -47.26 16.32 -29.22
N LYS A 366 -47.76 17.44 -28.68
CA LYS A 366 -48.61 17.51 -27.47
C LYS A 366 -47.94 16.90 -26.21
N GLY A 367 -46.63 17.08 -26.06
CA GLY A 367 -45.88 16.56 -24.90
C GLY A 367 -45.78 15.03 -24.89
N ARG A 368 -45.77 14.41 -26.08
CA ARG A 368 -45.59 12.95 -26.20
C ARG A 368 -44.17 12.58 -25.82
N ILE A 369 -44.01 11.60 -24.94
CA ILE A 369 -42.70 11.02 -24.66
C ILE A 369 -42.28 10.19 -25.86
N LEU A 370 -41.09 10.45 -26.38
CA LEU A 370 -40.43 9.72 -27.46
C LEU A 370 -39.38 8.76 -26.89
N ARG A 371 -38.81 7.90 -27.74
CA ARG A 371 -37.77 6.94 -27.32
C ARG A 371 -36.51 7.68 -26.84
N GLU A 372 -36.18 8.76 -27.53
CA GLU A 372 -35.02 9.61 -27.31
C GLU A 372 -35.12 10.31 -25.95
N ASP A 373 -36.33 10.68 -25.51
CA ASP A 373 -36.55 11.31 -24.20
C ASP A 373 -36.23 10.35 -23.04
N VAL A 374 -36.62 9.07 -23.17
CA VAL A 374 -36.31 8.04 -22.16
C VAL A 374 -34.81 7.74 -22.14
N GLN A 375 -34.19 7.63 -23.31
CA GLN A 375 -32.74 7.39 -23.41
C GLN A 375 -31.92 8.57 -22.87
N THR A 376 -32.34 9.80 -23.14
CA THR A 376 -31.69 11.01 -22.62
C THR A 376 -31.87 11.10 -21.12
N TYR A 377 -33.05 10.79 -20.60
CA TYR A 377 -33.29 10.73 -19.16
C TYR A 377 -32.40 9.69 -18.45
N VAL A 378 -32.22 8.50 -19.04
CA VAL A 378 -31.29 7.48 -18.50
C VAL A 378 -29.85 7.98 -18.56
N LYS A 379 -29.41 8.55 -19.69
CA LYS A 379 -28.05 9.11 -19.82
C LYS A 379 -27.79 10.22 -18.81
N ASP A 380 -28.75 11.11 -18.60
CA ASP A 380 -28.65 12.20 -17.63
C ASP A 380 -28.72 11.69 -16.18
N ALA A 381 -29.47 10.63 -15.92
CA ALA A 381 -29.50 9.98 -14.61
C ALA A 381 -28.17 9.29 -14.29
N VAL A 382 -27.56 8.60 -15.26
CA VAL A 382 -26.23 8.00 -15.13
C VAL A 382 -25.18 9.09 -14.93
N LYS A 383 -25.18 10.14 -15.76
CA LYS A 383 -24.28 11.29 -15.58
C LYS A 383 -24.48 11.99 -14.24
N ARG A 384 -25.71 12.09 -13.74
CA ARG A 384 -25.98 12.68 -12.42
C ARG A 384 -25.55 11.76 -11.28
N ALA A 385 -25.57 10.44 -11.46
CA ALA A 385 -25.00 9.49 -10.51
C ALA A 385 -23.47 9.53 -10.52
N GLU A 386 -22.85 9.71 -11.69
CA GLU A 386 -21.39 9.86 -11.85
C GLU A 386 -20.87 11.23 -11.41
N ALA A 387 -21.66 12.29 -11.61
CA ALA A 387 -21.33 13.66 -11.23
C ALA A 387 -21.88 14.08 -9.85
N ALA A 388 -22.59 13.19 -9.16
CA ALA A 388 -22.95 13.43 -7.76
C ALA A 388 -21.64 13.43 -6.96
N PRO A 389 -21.25 14.54 -6.32
CA PRO A 389 -20.11 14.52 -5.43
C PRO A 389 -20.42 13.47 -4.36
N ALA A 390 -19.55 12.47 -4.24
CA ALA A 390 -19.50 11.63 -3.05
C ALA A 390 -19.56 12.60 -1.87
N ALA A 391 -20.61 12.50 -1.05
CA ALA A 391 -20.85 13.45 0.03
C ALA A 391 -19.55 13.58 0.83
N ALA A 392 -18.93 14.76 0.75
CA ALA A 392 -17.76 15.10 1.53
C ALA A 392 -18.22 15.15 2.99
N GLY A 393 -18.02 14.03 3.68
CA GLY A 393 -18.61 13.75 4.98
C GLY A 393 -19.29 12.40 4.89
N GLY A 394 -18.65 11.37 5.45
CA GLY A 394 -19.03 9.96 5.41
C GLY A 394 -20.37 9.62 6.08
N GLY A 395 -21.42 10.39 5.82
CA GLY A 395 -22.79 10.05 6.13
C GLY A 395 -23.29 8.98 5.17
N LEU A 396 -23.85 7.92 5.74
CA LEU A 396 -24.61 6.92 4.99
C LEU A 396 -25.75 7.59 4.17
N PRO A 397 -26.14 7.01 3.02
CA PRO A 397 -27.32 7.46 2.29
C PRO A 397 -28.55 7.51 3.21
N GLY A 398 -29.18 8.67 3.33
CA GLY A 398 -30.36 8.88 4.19
C GLY A 398 -30.07 9.41 5.61
N MET A 399 -28.80 9.63 5.98
CA MET A 399 -28.45 10.40 7.18
C MET A 399 -28.69 11.90 6.96
N LEU A 400 -29.15 12.61 8.00
CA LEU A 400 -29.19 14.07 7.96
C LEU A 400 -27.77 14.63 7.75
N PRO A 401 -27.62 15.72 6.98
CA PRO A 401 -26.33 16.37 6.81
C PRO A 401 -25.78 16.83 8.17
N TRP A 402 -24.46 16.77 8.32
CA TRP A 402 -23.79 17.21 9.55
C TRP A 402 -24.17 18.66 9.89
N PRO A 403 -24.47 18.99 11.17
CA PRO A 403 -24.85 20.34 11.55
C PRO A 403 -23.77 21.37 11.19
N LYS A 404 -24.17 22.46 10.53
CA LYS A 404 -23.30 23.61 10.28
C LYS A 404 -23.54 24.65 11.38
N VAL A 405 -22.76 24.56 12.45
CA VAL A 405 -22.76 25.52 13.55
C VAL A 405 -21.61 26.48 13.38
N ASP A 406 -21.89 27.77 13.47
CA ASP A 406 -20.86 28.82 13.49
C ASP A 406 -20.39 29.03 14.93
N PHE A 407 -19.20 28.50 15.24
CA PHE A 407 -18.64 28.51 16.59
C PHE A 407 -18.17 29.90 17.03
N SER A 408 -17.90 30.82 16.10
CA SER A 408 -17.46 32.20 16.41
C SER A 408 -18.49 32.99 17.23
N LYS A 409 -19.76 32.56 17.19
CA LYS A 409 -20.85 33.15 17.98
C LYS A 409 -20.75 32.84 19.48
N PHE A 410 -19.92 31.86 19.87
CA PHE A 410 -19.80 31.39 21.26
C PHE A 410 -18.45 31.75 21.90
N GLY A 411 -17.51 32.35 21.17
CA GLY A 411 -16.20 32.74 21.68
C GLY A 411 -15.13 32.81 20.59
N GLU A 412 -13.89 33.05 21.01
CA GLU A 412 -12.71 32.97 20.15
C GLU A 412 -12.50 31.53 19.66
N ILE A 413 -12.14 31.38 18.39
CA ILE A 413 -11.96 30.08 17.73
C ILE A 413 -10.62 30.02 17.01
N GLU A 414 -10.06 28.83 16.95
CA GLU A 414 -8.88 28.49 16.15
C GLU A 414 -9.23 27.31 15.24
N GLU A 415 -9.00 27.46 13.94
CA GLU A 415 -9.17 26.37 12.98
C GLU A 415 -7.82 25.67 12.75
N VAL A 416 -7.73 24.40 13.18
CA VAL A 416 -6.53 23.58 13.01
C VAL A 416 -6.78 22.53 11.93
N GLU A 417 -5.92 22.49 10.91
CA GLU A 417 -6.01 21.49 9.86
C GLU A 417 -5.61 20.10 10.37
N MET A 418 -6.44 19.08 10.10
CA MET A 418 -6.13 17.70 10.48
C MET A 418 -4.89 17.16 9.75
N GLY A 419 -4.06 16.43 10.47
CA GLY A 419 -2.90 15.74 9.91
C GLY A 419 -3.30 14.65 8.90
N ARG A 420 -2.38 14.31 7.98
CA ARG A 420 -2.60 13.28 6.94
C ARG A 420 -3.03 11.93 7.51
N ILE A 421 -2.38 11.45 8.58
CA ILE A 421 -2.70 10.17 9.23
C ILE A 421 -4.12 10.21 9.81
N GLN A 422 -4.52 11.30 10.46
CA GLN A 422 -5.86 11.44 11.03
C GLN A 422 -6.94 11.46 9.95
N LYS A 423 -6.72 12.15 8.82
CA LYS A 423 -7.65 12.15 7.68
C LYS A 423 -7.85 10.74 7.10
N ILE A 424 -6.76 10.00 6.89
CA ILE A 424 -6.81 8.64 6.34
C ILE A 424 -7.43 7.65 7.34
N SER A 425 -6.94 7.65 8.58
CA SER A 425 -7.44 6.76 9.63
C SER A 425 -8.91 7.05 9.96
N GLY A 426 -9.31 8.33 9.99
CA GLY A 426 -10.70 8.73 10.23
C GLY A 426 -11.66 8.16 9.17
N ALA A 427 -11.32 8.28 7.89
CA ALA A 427 -12.11 7.69 6.80
C ALA A 427 -12.19 6.16 6.90
N ASN A 428 -11.05 5.50 7.14
CA ASN A 428 -10.98 4.04 7.26
C ASN A 428 -11.76 3.50 8.46
N LEU A 429 -11.60 4.10 9.64
CA LEU A 429 -12.30 3.70 10.86
C LEU A 429 -13.80 3.97 10.76
N SER A 430 -14.21 5.08 10.13
CA SER A 430 -15.63 5.37 9.90
C SER A 430 -16.28 4.34 9.00
N ARG A 431 -15.61 3.95 7.90
CA ARG A 431 -16.07 2.85 7.03
C ARG A 431 -16.19 1.55 7.82
N ASN A 432 -15.19 1.18 8.61
CA ASN A 432 -15.21 -0.05 9.38
C ASN A 432 -16.30 -0.04 10.48
N TRP A 433 -16.53 1.10 11.13
CA TRP A 433 -17.58 1.25 12.14
C TRP A 433 -18.99 1.03 11.55
N VAL A 434 -19.20 1.55 10.33
CA VAL A 434 -20.48 1.48 9.64
C VAL A 434 -20.72 0.12 8.99
N MET A 435 -19.69 -0.44 8.34
CA MET A 435 -19.83 -1.63 7.48
C MET A 435 -19.70 -2.95 8.24
N ILE A 436 -19.01 -2.96 9.39
CA ILE A 436 -18.80 -4.17 10.17
C ILE A 436 -19.78 -4.18 11.35
N PRO A 437 -20.66 -5.20 11.46
CA PRO A 437 -21.46 -5.39 12.65
C PRO A 437 -20.57 -5.94 13.78
N HIS A 438 -20.00 -5.02 14.56
CA HIS A 438 -19.12 -5.35 15.69
C HIS A 438 -19.91 -5.93 16.86
N VAL A 439 -19.37 -7.00 17.44
CA VAL A 439 -19.72 -7.43 18.80
C VAL A 439 -18.46 -7.49 19.63
N THR A 440 -18.55 -7.00 20.87
CA THR A 440 -17.42 -6.95 21.80
C THR A 440 -17.71 -7.80 23.02
N HIS A 441 -16.83 -8.75 23.32
CA HIS A 441 -16.80 -9.43 24.61
C HIS A 441 -15.78 -8.79 25.53
N PHE A 442 -16.12 -8.68 26.80
CA PHE A 442 -15.23 -8.22 27.86
C PHE A 442 -14.96 -9.38 28.81
N ASP A 443 -13.70 -9.56 29.17
CA ASP A 443 -13.30 -10.53 30.17
C ASP A 443 -12.09 -10.02 30.97
N LYS A 444 -11.73 -10.74 32.04
CA LYS A 444 -10.55 -10.43 32.85
C LYS A 444 -9.66 -11.65 33.00
N THR A 445 -8.36 -11.42 32.88
CA THR A 445 -7.34 -12.47 32.95
C THR A 445 -6.48 -12.28 34.18
N ASP A 446 -6.31 -13.33 34.99
CA ASP A 446 -5.29 -13.33 36.04
C ASP A 446 -3.92 -13.43 35.37
N ILE A 447 -3.09 -12.40 35.52
CA ILE A 447 -1.71 -12.34 35.01
C ILE A 447 -0.70 -12.27 36.15
N THR A 448 -1.08 -12.65 37.38
CA THR A 448 -0.21 -12.56 38.58
C THR A 448 1.11 -13.30 38.34
N ASP A 449 1.02 -14.56 37.93
CA ASP A 449 2.19 -15.42 37.69
C ASP A 449 2.95 -14.97 36.44
N LEU A 450 2.25 -14.45 35.43
CA LEU A 450 2.84 -13.90 34.22
C LEU A 450 3.69 -12.67 34.50
N GLU A 451 3.18 -11.74 35.30
CA GLU A 451 3.90 -10.53 35.65
C GLU A 451 5.12 -10.83 36.54
N ALA A 452 4.99 -11.80 37.46
CA ALA A 452 6.12 -12.28 38.24
C ALA A 452 7.21 -12.88 37.35
N PHE A 453 6.83 -13.77 36.42
CA PHE A 453 7.75 -14.38 35.45
C PHE A 453 8.41 -13.33 34.56
N ARG A 454 7.65 -12.37 34.02
CA ARG A 454 8.17 -11.28 33.19
C ARG A 454 9.22 -10.45 33.92
N LYS A 455 8.98 -10.11 35.19
CA LYS A 455 9.95 -9.37 36.01
C LYS A 455 11.24 -10.17 36.20
N GLN A 456 11.12 -11.45 36.56
CA GLN A 456 12.26 -12.36 36.69
C GLN A 456 13.06 -12.47 35.38
N GLN A 457 12.39 -12.59 34.22
CA GLN A 457 13.05 -12.67 32.92
C GLN A 457 13.76 -11.36 32.55
N ASN A 458 13.24 -10.20 32.94
CA ASN A 458 13.93 -8.93 32.75
C ASN A 458 15.20 -8.81 33.61
N GLU A 459 15.15 -9.25 34.86
CA GLU A 459 16.33 -9.29 35.72
C GLU A 459 17.41 -10.22 35.16
N GLU A 460 16.99 -11.38 34.65
CA GLU A 460 17.88 -12.34 34.01
C GLU A 460 18.46 -11.81 32.70
N ALA A 461 17.66 -11.13 31.87
CA ALA A 461 18.13 -10.49 30.65
C ALA A 461 19.16 -9.40 30.93
N ALA A 462 18.97 -8.62 32.00
CA ALA A 462 19.93 -7.63 32.45
C ALA A 462 21.25 -8.28 32.91
N LYS A 463 21.17 -9.35 33.72
CA LYS A 463 22.36 -10.11 34.17
C LYS A 463 23.13 -10.72 32.99
N ARG A 464 22.41 -11.24 32.00
CA ARG A 464 22.97 -11.87 30.79
C ARG A 464 23.34 -10.86 29.69
N LYS A 465 23.07 -9.56 29.89
CA LYS A 465 23.28 -8.48 28.90
C LYS A 465 22.67 -8.79 27.52
N LEU A 466 21.46 -9.34 27.52
CA LEU A 466 20.76 -9.75 26.29
C LEU A 466 20.25 -8.57 25.44
N ASP A 467 20.33 -7.34 25.97
CA ASP A 467 19.82 -6.10 25.34
C ASP A 467 18.36 -6.22 24.87
N VAL A 468 17.53 -6.86 25.71
CA VAL A 468 16.11 -7.09 25.46
C VAL A 468 15.31 -6.78 26.72
N LYS A 469 14.17 -6.11 26.56
CA LYS A 469 13.18 -5.87 27.61
C LYS A 469 11.88 -6.57 27.28
N PHE A 470 11.47 -7.49 28.14
CA PHE A 470 10.21 -8.22 28.02
C PHE A 470 9.04 -7.39 28.55
N THR A 471 8.04 -7.20 27.68
CA THR A 471 6.77 -6.52 27.97
C THR A 471 5.62 -7.53 28.04
N PRO A 472 4.49 -7.23 28.70
CA PRO A 472 3.33 -8.12 28.67
C PRO A 472 2.81 -8.39 27.24
N VAL A 473 2.94 -7.42 26.34
CA VAL A 473 2.46 -7.50 24.95
C VAL A 473 3.03 -8.69 24.19
N VAL A 474 4.31 -9.05 24.37
CA VAL A 474 4.89 -10.19 23.64
C VAL A 474 4.31 -11.55 24.09
N PHE A 475 3.90 -11.67 25.35
CA PHE A 475 3.19 -12.87 25.83
C PHE A 475 1.79 -12.94 25.25
N ILE A 476 1.11 -11.78 25.17
CA ILE A 476 -0.22 -11.67 24.54
C ILE A 476 -0.12 -12.00 23.05
N MET A 477 0.91 -11.53 22.35
CA MET A 477 1.17 -11.88 20.95
C MET A 477 1.31 -13.40 20.76
N LYS A 478 2.06 -14.09 21.63
CA LYS A 478 2.19 -15.56 21.57
C LYS A 478 0.88 -16.28 21.90
N ALA A 479 0.14 -15.81 22.92
CA ALA A 479 -1.16 -16.39 23.27
C ALA A 479 -2.19 -16.23 22.14
N VAL A 480 -2.26 -15.05 21.53
CA VAL A 480 -3.13 -14.79 20.36
C VAL A 480 -2.69 -15.64 19.19
N ALA A 481 -1.39 -15.76 18.90
CA ALA A 481 -0.90 -16.60 17.81
C ALA A 481 -1.33 -18.07 17.98
N ALA A 482 -1.16 -18.63 19.19
CA ALA A 482 -1.60 -20.00 19.48
C ALA A 482 -3.14 -20.15 19.41
N ALA A 483 -3.90 -19.15 19.85
CA ALA A 483 -5.35 -19.15 19.73
C ALA A 483 -5.81 -19.10 18.25
N LEU A 484 -5.12 -18.33 17.40
CA LEU A 484 -5.38 -18.24 15.96
C LEU A 484 -5.10 -19.58 15.23
N GLU A 485 -4.11 -20.36 15.69
CA GLU A 485 -3.85 -21.71 15.17
C GLU A 485 -5.00 -22.67 15.50
N GLN A 486 -5.55 -22.58 16.72
CA GLN A 486 -6.66 -23.43 17.16
C GLN A 486 -8.01 -23.01 16.53
N MET A 487 -8.18 -21.72 16.23
CA MET A 487 -9.41 -21.17 15.66
C MET A 487 -9.14 -20.41 14.35
N PRO A 488 -8.91 -21.11 13.22
CA PRO A 488 -8.50 -20.48 11.96
C PRO A 488 -9.49 -19.47 11.38
N ARG A 489 -10.77 -19.50 11.78
CA ARG A 489 -11.78 -18.50 11.35
C ARG A 489 -11.42 -17.09 11.83
N PHE A 490 -10.78 -16.95 12.99
CA PHE A 490 -10.26 -15.65 13.45
C PHE A 490 -9.07 -15.18 12.62
N ASN A 491 -8.35 -16.10 11.98
CA ASN A 491 -7.26 -15.83 11.05
C ASN A 491 -7.77 -15.73 9.60
N SER A 492 -8.82 -14.94 9.38
CA SER A 492 -9.47 -14.82 8.08
C SER A 492 -9.74 -13.37 7.68
N SER A 493 -10.11 -13.20 6.41
CA SER A 493 -10.64 -11.95 5.88
C SER A 493 -11.89 -12.25 5.07
N LEU A 494 -12.92 -11.43 5.26
CA LEU A 494 -14.15 -11.50 4.46
C LEU A 494 -13.91 -10.85 3.10
N SER A 495 -14.35 -11.52 2.03
CA SER A 495 -14.32 -10.96 0.68
C SER A 495 -15.24 -9.74 0.57
N GLU A 496 -14.99 -8.90 -0.43
CA GLU A 496 -15.74 -7.64 -0.63
C GLU A 496 -17.26 -7.87 -0.84
N ASP A 497 -17.62 -8.99 -1.48
CA ASP A 497 -19.01 -9.43 -1.68
C ASP A 497 -19.65 -10.10 -0.45
N GLY A 498 -18.87 -10.31 0.62
CA GLY A 498 -19.32 -10.98 1.85
C GLY A 498 -19.60 -12.48 1.69
N GLN A 499 -19.24 -13.10 0.56
CA GLN A 499 -19.61 -14.49 0.26
C GLN A 499 -18.51 -15.51 0.57
N LYS A 500 -17.25 -15.09 0.66
CA LYS A 500 -16.09 -15.97 0.81
C LYS A 500 -15.18 -15.51 1.95
N LEU A 501 -14.53 -16.48 2.59
CA LEU A 501 -13.50 -16.24 3.59
C LEU A 501 -12.14 -16.64 3.06
N THR A 502 -11.19 -15.72 3.12
CA THR A 502 -9.78 -15.99 2.87
C THR A 502 -9.14 -16.41 4.19
N LEU A 503 -8.96 -17.71 4.40
CA LEU A 503 -8.27 -18.27 5.56
C LEU A 503 -6.75 -18.15 5.36
N LYS A 504 -6.10 -17.30 6.16
CA LYS A 504 -4.66 -17.06 6.07
C LYS A 504 -3.91 -18.21 6.74
N LYS A 505 -2.85 -18.70 6.10
CA LYS A 505 -2.00 -19.79 6.63
C LYS A 505 -0.79 -19.28 7.40
N TYR A 506 -0.48 -18.00 7.27
CA TYR A 506 0.48 -17.28 8.08
C TYR A 506 -0.23 -16.61 9.26
N ILE A 507 0.53 -16.29 10.31
CA ILE A 507 0.01 -15.61 11.50
C ILE A 507 0.84 -14.35 11.72
N ASN A 508 0.30 -13.24 11.24
CA ASN A 508 0.88 -11.92 11.39
C ASN A 508 0.01 -11.09 12.32
N ILE A 509 0.58 -10.48 13.35
CA ILE A 509 -0.18 -9.74 14.35
C ILE A 509 0.17 -8.26 14.26
N GLY A 510 -0.83 -7.42 14.01
CA GLY A 510 -0.74 -5.98 14.14
C GLY A 510 -0.68 -5.57 15.61
N VAL A 511 0.18 -4.63 15.97
CA VAL A 511 0.18 -4.02 17.31
C VAL A 511 -0.06 -2.53 17.13
N ALA A 512 -1.15 -2.03 17.70
CA ALA A 512 -1.48 -0.61 17.62
C ALA A 512 -0.54 0.19 18.53
N VAL A 513 0.21 1.12 17.94
CA VAL A 513 1.18 1.97 18.62
C VAL A 513 0.69 3.41 18.56
N ASP A 514 0.55 4.02 19.74
CA ASP A 514 0.26 5.43 19.88
C ASP A 514 1.52 6.25 19.56
N THR A 515 1.38 7.25 18.69
CA THR A 515 2.46 8.14 18.26
C THR A 515 1.97 9.59 18.25
N PRO A 516 2.86 10.59 18.35
CA PRO A 516 2.46 11.99 18.31
C PRO A 516 1.68 12.38 17.04
N ASN A 517 1.93 11.70 15.93
CA ASN A 517 1.28 11.96 14.64
C ASN A 517 -0.04 11.19 14.44
N GLY A 518 -0.45 10.39 15.43
CA GLY A 518 -1.65 9.56 15.41
C GLY A 518 -1.38 8.06 15.56
N LEU A 519 -2.43 7.26 15.42
CA LEU A 519 -2.37 5.82 15.59
C LEU A 519 -1.78 5.14 14.35
N VAL A 520 -0.76 4.31 14.54
CA VAL A 520 -0.21 3.42 13.50
C VAL A 520 -0.22 1.98 13.98
N VAL A 521 -0.37 1.04 13.06
CA VAL A 521 -0.46 -0.40 13.37
C VAL A 521 0.61 -1.15 12.56
N PRO A 522 1.85 -1.23 13.06
CA PRO A 522 2.83 -2.14 12.48
C PRO A 522 2.45 -3.61 12.69
N VAL A 523 2.83 -4.45 11.74
CA VAL A 523 2.50 -5.87 11.63
C VAL A 523 3.74 -6.73 11.85
N PHE A 524 3.69 -7.57 12.87
CA PHE A 524 4.72 -8.55 13.19
C PHE A 524 4.45 -9.84 12.42
N LYS A 525 5.39 -10.25 11.58
CA LYS A 525 5.22 -11.42 10.71
C LYS A 525 5.55 -12.72 11.44
N ASP A 526 4.82 -13.80 11.10
CA ASP A 526 5.06 -15.17 11.57
C ASP A 526 5.26 -15.28 13.10
N VAL A 527 4.37 -14.65 13.87
CA VAL A 527 4.48 -14.57 15.35
C VAL A 527 4.48 -15.95 16.01
N ASN A 528 3.78 -16.91 15.40
CA ASN A 528 3.78 -18.29 15.88
C ASN A 528 5.17 -18.95 15.80
N LYS A 529 5.99 -18.62 14.79
CA LYS A 529 7.31 -19.22 14.57
C LYS A 529 8.44 -18.56 15.37
N LYS A 530 8.26 -17.29 15.77
CA LYS A 530 9.28 -16.51 16.49
C LYS A 530 9.30 -16.80 17.99
N SER A 531 10.47 -16.67 18.60
CA SER A 531 10.63 -16.76 20.06
C SER A 531 10.17 -15.47 20.76
N ILE A 532 9.86 -15.55 22.07
CA ILE A 532 9.49 -14.37 22.88
C ILE A 532 10.62 -13.33 22.87
N THR A 533 11.88 -13.77 22.89
CA THR A 533 13.06 -12.90 22.86
C THR A 533 13.19 -12.17 21.52
N GLU A 534 12.99 -12.87 20.41
CA GLU A 534 12.98 -12.26 19.06
C GLU A 534 11.86 -11.23 18.93
N LEU A 535 10.64 -11.60 19.31
CA LEU A 535 9.49 -10.70 19.29
C LEU A 535 9.71 -9.47 20.18
N SER A 536 10.37 -9.63 21.32
CA SER A 536 10.69 -8.50 22.21
C SER A 536 11.67 -7.53 21.57
N ARG A 537 12.70 -8.03 20.89
CA ARG A 537 13.66 -7.21 20.15
C ARG A 537 12.99 -6.49 18.98
N GLU A 538 12.20 -7.21 18.20
CA GLU A 538 11.44 -6.67 17.07
C GLU A 538 10.44 -5.61 17.54
N LEU A 539 9.72 -5.86 18.62
CA LEU A 539 8.75 -4.92 19.19
C LEU A 539 9.41 -3.62 19.61
N MET A 540 10.59 -3.67 20.25
CA MET A 540 11.33 -2.46 20.61
C MET A 540 11.77 -1.67 19.38
N ALA A 541 12.34 -2.35 18.37
CA ALA A 541 12.82 -1.70 17.15
C ALA A 541 11.68 -1.06 16.35
N ILE A 542 10.61 -1.81 16.10
CA ILE A 542 9.44 -1.34 15.35
C ILE A 542 8.71 -0.23 16.11
N SER A 543 8.56 -0.34 17.44
CA SER A 543 7.92 0.72 18.23
C SER A 543 8.71 2.02 18.20
N LYS A 544 10.05 1.95 18.13
CA LYS A 544 10.91 3.14 17.94
C LYS A 544 10.67 3.75 16.56
N LYS A 545 10.75 2.95 15.48
CA LYS A 545 10.45 3.42 14.12
C LYS A 545 9.06 4.04 13.99
N ALA A 546 8.05 3.46 14.66
CA ALA A 546 6.69 3.97 14.68
C ALA A 546 6.62 5.39 15.25
N ARG A 547 7.21 5.62 16.42
CA ARG A 547 7.25 6.95 17.04
C ARG A 547 8.08 7.95 16.25
N ASP A 548 9.15 7.48 15.61
CA ASP A 548 10.01 8.30 14.75
C ASP A 548 9.37 8.58 13.37
N GLY A 549 8.19 8.00 13.06
CA GLY A 549 7.50 8.17 11.78
C GLY A 549 8.18 7.46 10.59
N LYS A 550 9.05 6.48 10.85
CA LYS A 550 9.89 5.78 9.85
C LYS A 550 9.37 4.39 9.47
N LEU A 551 8.09 4.11 9.70
CA LEU A 551 7.48 2.84 9.29
C LEU A 551 7.32 2.82 7.77
N THR A 552 7.67 1.68 7.18
CA THR A 552 7.43 1.43 5.75
C THR A 552 6.03 0.85 5.54
N ALA A 553 5.47 1.02 4.34
CA ALA A 553 4.16 0.44 3.99
C ALA A 553 4.13 -1.09 4.18
N GLY A 554 5.24 -1.78 3.87
CA GLY A 554 5.37 -3.23 4.05
C GLY A 554 5.39 -3.70 5.51
N GLU A 555 5.72 -2.81 6.46
CA GLU A 555 5.63 -3.06 7.90
C GLU A 555 4.21 -2.83 8.44
N MET A 556 3.29 -2.26 7.65
CA MET A 556 1.90 -1.96 8.08
C MET A 556 0.84 -2.85 7.39
N GLN A 557 1.28 -3.81 6.58
CA GLN A 557 0.39 -4.63 5.74
C GLN A 557 0.48 -6.12 6.09
N GLY A 558 -0.53 -6.88 5.63
CA GLY A 558 -0.56 -8.33 5.78
C GLY A 558 -0.92 -8.80 7.19
N GLY A 559 -1.59 -7.95 7.98
CA GLY A 559 -2.10 -8.30 9.31
C GLY A 559 -3.20 -9.36 9.24
N CYS A 560 -3.17 -10.28 10.19
CA CYS A 560 -4.22 -11.27 10.42
C CYS A 560 -5.18 -10.83 11.52
N PHE A 561 -4.63 -10.18 12.54
CA PHE A 561 -5.30 -9.84 13.78
C PHE A 561 -4.56 -8.66 14.42
N THR A 562 -5.28 -7.75 15.06
CA THR A 562 -4.69 -6.58 15.72
C THR A 562 -4.79 -6.68 17.24
N ILE A 563 -3.74 -6.30 17.95
CA ILE A 563 -3.72 -6.06 19.39
C ILE A 563 -3.63 -4.55 19.61
N SER A 564 -4.59 -3.97 20.32
CA SER A 564 -4.57 -2.60 20.80
C SER A 564 -4.35 -2.61 22.30
N SER A 565 -3.23 -2.08 22.77
CA SER A 565 -2.86 -2.10 24.19
C SER A 565 -2.85 -0.69 24.76
N LEU A 566 -3.84 -0.37 25.60
CA LEU A 566 -3.95 0.90 26.34
C LEU A 566 -3.51 0.77 27.82
N GLY A 567 -2.89 -0.35 28.19
CA GLY A 567 -2.48 -0.63 29.57
C GLY A 567 -1.52 0.40 30.17
N GLY A 568 -0.71 1.07 29.33
CA GLY A 568 0.19 2.14 29.77
C GLY A 568 -0.49 3.49 30.05
N ILE A 569 -1.69 3.71 29.51
CA ILE A 569 -2.41 5.00 29.58
C ILE A 569 -3.41 5.02 30.75
N GLY A 570 -4.07 3.89 31.03
CA GLY A 570 -4.78 3.71 32.29
C GLY A 570 -6.29 3.48 32.24
N THR A 571 -6.87 3.18 31.07
CA THR A 571 -8.30 2.86 30.96
C THR A 571 -8.62 1.44 31.47
N THR A 572 -9.83 1.22 31.98
CA THR A 572 -10.28 -0.08 32.52
C THR A 572 -10.87 -0.99 31.46
N HIS A 573 -11.68 -0.47 30.54
CA HIS A 573 -12.25 -1.21 29.42
C HIS A 573 -12.42 -0.24 28.24
N PHE A 574 -12.32 -0.75 27.02
CA PHE A 574 -12.67 -0.03 25.80
C PHE A 574 -13.09 -1.04 24.72
N ALA A 575 -13.91 -0.61 23.76
CA ALA A 575 -14.31 -1.43 22.63
C ALA A 575 -13.51 -0.98 21.38
N PRO A 576 -12.43 -1.68 21.00
CA PRO A 576 -11.69 -1.36 19.80
C PRO A 576 -12.53 -1.61 18.53
N ILE A 577 -12.32 -0.79 17.50
CA ILE A 577 -12.94 -0.96 16.17
C ILE A 577 -12.07 -1.92 15.36
N VAL A 578 -12.68 -2.96 14.79
CA VAL A 578 -11.94 -3.92 13.94
C VAL A 578 -11.33 -3.21 12.72
N ASN A 579 -10.07 -3.51 12.44
CA ASN A 579 -9.35 -2.97 11.29
C ASN A 579 -9.52 -3.88 10.06
N ALA A 580 -10.47 -3.58 9.18
CA ALA A 580 -10.63 -4.32 7.93
C ALA A 580 -9.32 -4.32 7.12
N PRO A 581 -8.92 -5.45 6.51
CA PRO A 581 -9.69 -6.66 6.25
C PRO A 581 -9.62 -7.74 7.35
N GLU A 582 -9.08 -7.43 8.53
CA GLU A 582 -9.12 -8.36 9.67
C GLU A 582 -10.55 -8.51 10.21
N VAL A 583 -10.82 -9.64 10.85
CA VAL A 583 -12.17 -9.96 11.38
C VAL A 583 -12.28 -9.75 12.88
N ALA A 584 -11.17 -9.49 13.57
CA ALA A 584 -11.16 -9.30 15.02
C ALA A 584 -9.98 -8.45 15.49
N ILE A 585 -10.17 -7.80 16.65
CA ILE A 585 -9.16 -6.98 17.33
C ILE A 585 -9.27 -7.20 18.85
N LEU A 586 -8.13 -7.31 19.52
CA LEU A 586 -8.04 -7.47 20.97
C LEU A 586 -7.59 -6.17 21.63
N GLY A 587 -8.44 -5.61 22.48
CA GLY A 587 -8.13 -4.53 23.40
C GLY A 587 -7.58 -5.05 24.72
N VAL A 588 -6.51 -4.43 25.20
CA VAL A 588 -5.88 -4.74 26.50
C VAL A 588 -5.79 -3.47 27.32
N SER A 589 -6.35 -3.52 28.52
CA SER A 589 -6.48 -2.39 29.43
C SER A 589 -5.52 -2.48 30.61
N LYS A 590 -5.52 -1.47 31.48
CA LYS A 590 -4.62 -1.41 32.65
C LYS A 590 -4.96 -2.52 33.64
N SER A 591 -3.94 -3.30 34.01
CA SER A 591 -4.06 -4.32 35.05
C SER A 591 -4.14 -3.70 36.45
N ALA A 592 -4.92 -4.31 37.33
CA ALA A 592 -5.08 -3.87 38.72
C ALA A 592 -5.10 -5.07 39.68
N MET A 593 -4.65 -4.88 40.92
CA MET A 593 -4.82 -5.89 41.96
C MET A 593 -6.27 -5.91 42.42
N GLU A 594 -6.94 -7.05 42.28
CA GLU A 594 -8.33 -7.28 42.68
C GLU A 594 -8.42 -8.48 43.64
N PRO A 595 -9.35 -8.48 44.62
CA PRO A 595 -9.62 -9.64 45.45
C PRO A 595 -10.43 -10.68 44.66
N VAL A 596 -9.83 -11.83 44.38
CA VAL A 596 -10.47 -12.94 43.65
C VAL A 596 -10.72 -14.10 44.61
N TRP A 597 -11.95 -14.60 44.64
CA TRP A 597 -12.33 -15.77 45.43
C TRP A 597 -11.79 -17.05 44.77
N ASN A 598 -10.91 -17.77 45.47
CA ASN A 598 -10.33 -19.02 44.96
C ASN A 598 -11.17 -20.28 45.31
N GLY A 599 -12.35 -20.11 45.89
CA GLY A 599 -13.18 -21.20 46.44
C GLY A 599 -13.09 -21.37 47.96
N LYS A 600 -12.07 -20.78 48.62
CA LYS A 600 -11.83 -20.87 50.08
C LYS A 600 -11.56 -19.53 50.74
N GLU A 601 -10.82 -18.65 50.07
CA GLU A 601 -10.46 -17.33 50.57
C GLU A 601 -10.33 -16.31 49.41
N PHE A 602 -10.38 -15.03 49.74
CA PHE A 602 -10.06 -13.97 48.78
C PHE A 602 -8.55 -13.81 48.70
N MET A 603 -7.99 -14.02 47.50
CA MET A 603 -6.58 -13.79 47.22
C MET A 603 -6.41 -12.54 46.37
N PRO A 604 -5.42 -11.69 46.65
CA PRO A 604 -5.10 -10.57 45.78
C PRO A 604 -4.49 -11.11 44.47
N ARG A 605 -5.13 -10.84 43.34
CA ARG A 605 -4.68 -11.24 42.00
C ARG A 605 -4.55 -10.04 41.08
N LEU A 606 -3.51 -10.03 40.24
CA LEU A 606 -3.32 -9.01 39.22
C LEU A 606 -4.21 -9.32 38.02
N MET A 607 -5.36 -8.67 37.95
CA MET A 607 -6.36 -8.88 36.91
C MET A 607 -6.14 -7.89 35.76
N MET A 608 -6.06 -8.41 34.54
CA MET A 608 -5.92 -7.64 33.30
C MET A 608 -7.25 -7.70 32.52
N PRO A 609 -7.99 -6.58 32.39
CA PRO A 609 -9.18 -6.55 31.55
C PRO A 609 -8.82 -6.61 30.06
N MET A 610 -9.59 -7.39 29.32
CA MET A 610 -9.43 -7.63 27.89
C MET A 610 -10.77 -7.46 27.18
N SER A 611 -10.74 -6.91 25.97
CA SER A 611 -11.92 -6.73 25.13
C SER A 611 -11.69 -7.29 23.74
N LEU A 612 -12.47 -8.28 23.32
CA LEU A 612 -12.39 -8.85 21.99
C LEU A 612 -13.54 -8.31 21.16
N SER A 613 -13.25 -7.44 20.19
CA SER A 613 -14.23 -7.03 19.17
C SER A 613 -14.04 -7.86 17.90
N PHE A 614 -15.14 -8.29 17.29
CA PHE A 614 -15.11 -9.10 16.08
C PHE A 614 -16.29 -8.81 15.15
N ASP A 615 -16.10 -9.14 13.86
CA ASP A 615 -17.13 -9.07 12.83
C ASP A 615 -18.11 -10.25 12.98
N HIS A 616 -19.34 -9.95 13.40
CA HIS A 616 -20.36 -10.96 13.65
C HIS A 616 -20.92 -11.60 12.36
N ARG A 617 -20.49 -11.17 11.16
CA ARG A 617 -20.76 -11.91 9.93
C ARG A 617 -19.91 -13.16 9.80
N VAL A 618 -18.72 -13.17 10.42
CA VAL A 618 -17.73 -14.23 10.30
C VAL A 618 -17.61 -15.06 11.57
N ILE A 619 -17.67 -14.39 12.72
CA ILE A 619 -17.45 -14.99 14.04
C ILE A 619 -18.75 -14.91 14.84
N ASP A 620 -19.23 -16.06 15.31
CA ASP A 620 -20.39 -16.12 16.19
C ASP A 620 -20.01 -15.81 17.65
N GLY A 621 -20.97 -15.34 18.45
CA GLY A 621 -20.73 -15.02 19.86
C GLY A 621 -20.15 -16.20 20.67
N ALA A 622 -20.53 -17.45 20.39
CA ALA A 622 -19.94 -18.59 21.07
C ALA A 622 -18.44 -18.76 20.73
N ASP A 623 -18.06 -18.52 19.47
CA ASP A 623 -16.66 -18.60 19.03
C ASP A 623 -15.84 -17.42 19.59
N GLY A 624 -16.42 -16.22 19.66
CA GLY A 624 -15.87 -15.08 20.39
C GLY A 624 -15.54 -15.43 21.84
N ALA A 625 -16.47 -16.03 22.57
CA ALA A 625 -16.27 -16.43 23.97
C ALA A 625 -15.21 -17.52 24.12
N ARG A 626 -15.19 -18.52 23.22
CA ARG A 626 -14.15 -19.58 23.22
C ARG A 626 -12.77 -19.00 22.95
N PHE A 627 -12.64 -18.09 21.98
CA PHE A 627 -11.37 -17.50 21.60
C PHE A 627 -10.74 -16.69 22.74
N ILE A 628 -11.51 -15.79 23.36
CA ILE A 628 -11.01 -15.03 24.52
C ILE A 628 -10.68 -15.96 25.70
N THR A 629 -11.48 -17.01 25.94
CA THR A 629 -11.20 -18.01 26.99
C THR A 629 -9.89 -18.77 26.76
N ILE A 630 -9.57 -19.12 25.51
CA ILE A 630 -8.29 -19.76 25.15
C ILE A 630 -7.13 -18.83 25.50
N ILE A 631 -7.22 -17.55 25.12
CA ILE A 631 -6.19 -16.56 25.43
C ILE A 631 -6.03 -16.39 26.95
N ASN A 632 -7.13 -16.27 27.69
CA ASN A 632 -7.11 -16.14 29.15
C ASN A 632 -6.41 -17.32 29.79
N ASN A 633 -6.76 -18.55 29.38
CA ASN A 633 -6.13 -19.77 29.87
C ASN A 633 -4.62 -19.82 29.62
N MET A 634 -4.16 -19.36 28.45
CA MET A 634 -2.74 -19.31 28.11
C MET A 634 -1.96 -18.25 28.90
N LEU A 635 -2.59 -17.10 29.14
CA LEU A 635 -1.98 -15.99 29.88
C LEU A 635 -1.98 -16.23 31.40
N SER A 636 -3.00 -16.90 31.94
CA SER A 636 -3.06 -17.29 33.34
C SER A 636 -2.13 -18.44 33.70
N ASP A 637 -1.74 -19.29 32.74
CA ASP A 637 -0.71 -20.31 32.92
C ASP A 637 0.26 -20.34 31.74
N ILE A 638 1.37 -19.61 31.87
CA ILE A 638 2.41 -19.49 30.84
C ILE A 638 2.96 -20.85 30.38
N ARG A 639 2.91 -21.89 31.22
CA ARG A 639 3.39 -23.23 30.81
C ARG A 639 2.62 -23.77 29.61
N ARG A 640 1.38 -23.33 29.43
CA ARG A 640 0.54 -23.66 28.26
C ARG A 640 0.99 -22.98 26.97
N LEU A 641 1.85 -21.96 27.03
CA LEU A 641 2.47 -21.36 25.84
C LEU A 641 3.65 -22.18 25.30
N VAL A 642 4.17 -23.14 26.10
CA VAL A 642 5.32 -23.98 25.74
C VAL A 642 4.90 -25.36 25.24
N MET A 643 3.73 -25.85 25.69
CA MET A 643 3.11 -27.10 25.26
C MET A 643 2.41 -26.92 23.91
#